data_AF-A0A949ZVP4-F1
#
_entry.id   AF-A0A949ZVP4-F1
#
_cell.length_a   1.000
_cell.length_b   1.000
_cell.length_c   1.000
_cell.angle_alpha   90.00
_cell.angle_beta   90.00
_cell.angle_gamma   90.00
#
_symmetry.space_group_name_H-M   'P 1'
#
loop_
_entity.id
_entity.type
_entity.pdbx_description
1 polymer ?
#
loop_
_entity_poly.entity_id
_entity_poly.type
_entity_poly.pdbx_seq_one_letter_code
_entity_poly.pdbx_strand_id
1 'polypeptide(L)'
;MYKRGAGVGNFKYYVGISSLAQVATRDDRVCVLNILGGESREVTPVGHAYSGGNVVFGTSPGRRGQALETPLGAVPVYNNVLEGLNDGHRFNCGVVYLPPSAARDGAAELIRLNPDLRKIFIVTEKLSVHDSREIRAIGQANGVDIFGANSLGVADAWNQVRIGGALGGDHPEEALRRGSIAILSNSGNFTTTIAQYLRMAGWGTTTLISSGKDVYIHYAAPEFAFALANDARSRAAVLYVEPGGYYELDAHFTKPVIACVVGRWKSQLTRAVGHAGAISGGGDDAASKERWFCEKFGVDGIFTPERPVLSARGAVVTNIAHIPAALTAVMRENAARPDFEPEGSLALKPWFGASQGIALPPEVDLPVVVAMTPYGEQIAALNRQIGAIAPRQSMKDASGASRMDPTTQISSLYGVSMLDAAQHPLEANVNLALLHEVATDNACRLINVAIGAGLNLHGHPALAAAQAAREAGNAPNSVLAAAATIMGPRTQETARKALRVLIERFAAAGLRDAEDESFETAALKANDAATFTGSRADPLAQAMLAALEARGARSVFVRQLRELPGHASADAVLAAICATLAWGPLMRKRISRLTAESLPWWLRLFGALIGASVPAQQHAGGRFCGIDMTEILERRSLGEIAFVALLGQEPNAADLFAFQVLVGLLLTNGPGTISAQGAKGAVSADGPEDPERVQLNKSLVGFLTHTGYAHGGNGFEGISFLIDQFRQSDLPDAGNPDHGIDLPALAARTVGDYATYKSGRKAAGTLDIRKIPGVNHPVFKDKPVNHDPREVFVRELFERRAEHNVFHDFYRALVRAMYEAGVSRNVYCVNIDAVIAALLLKILWLPYRSGTCPSSALEVAAFTVFLYPRMLGCAAEIDDHMNRGRNMDTRTPASQCLFVA
;
A
#
# COMPACT_ATOMS: atom_id res chain seq x y z
N MET A 1 58.17 1.46 -7.41
CA MET A 1 58.79 2.29 -6.37
C MET A 1 58.03 3.61 -6.34
N TYR A 2 57.21 3.84 -5.31
CA TYR A 2 56.80 5.14 -4.72
C TYR A 2 55.90 4.82 -3.51
N LYS A 3 56.49 4.45 -2.36
CA LYS A 3 55.78 4.43 -1.08
C LYS A 3 55.62 5.90 -0.64
N ARG A 4 54.42 6.45 -0.68
CA ARG A 4 54.11 7.70 0.02
C ARG A 4 53.89 7.39 1.50
N GLY A 5 54.77 7.93 2.35
CA GLY A 5 54.62 8.01 3.81
C GLY A 5 54.89 6.70 4.57
N ALA A 6 55.66 6.79 5.66
CA ALA A 6 55.52 5.83 6.74
C ALA A 6 54.17 6.11 7.42
N GLY A 7 53.29 5.10 7.50
CA GLY A 7 52.06 5.22 8.30
C GLY A 7 52.39 5.53 9.76
N VAL A 8 51.38 5.94 10.52
CA VAL A 8 51.54 6.26 11.94
C VAL A 8 51.38 5.02 12.81
N GLY A 9 51.98 5.03 13.99
CA GLY A 9 51.87 3.91 14.95
C GLY A 9 52.53 2.60 14.48
N ASN A 10 52.35 1.55 15.27
CA ASN A 10 52.92 0.21 15.01
C ASN A 10 51.92 -0.71 14.30
N PHE A 11 51.19 -0.21 13.31
CA PHE A 11 50.23 -1.02 12.55
C PHE A 11 50.92 -1.85 11.46
N LYS A 12 50.43 -3.07 11.22
CA LYS A 12 50.90 -3.94 10.12
C LYS A 12 50.44 -3.47 8.73
N TYR A 13 49.68 -2.38 8.68
CA TYR A 13 49.08 -1.77 7.50
C TYR A 13 49.16 -0.24 7.65
N TYR A 14 49.01 0.49 6.55
CA TYR A 14 48.98 1.95 6.55
C TYR A 14 47.79 2.48 7.35
N VAL A 15 48.08 3.44 8.22
CA VAL A 15 47.12 4.32 8.90
C VAL A 15 47.71 5.72 8.81
N GLY A 16 46.94 6.70 8.34
CA GLY A 16 47.39 8.10 8.23
C GLY A 16 46.92 8.97 9.39
N ILE A 17 45.83 8.60 10.07
CA ILE A 17 45.25 9.34 11.20
C ILE A 17 46.01 9.04 12.50
N SER A 18 46.78 10.01 13.00
CA SER A 18 47.47 9.92 14.30
C SER A 18 46.63 10.41 15.48
N SER A 19 45.65 11.28 15.24
CA SER A 19 44.79 11.88 16.27
C SER A 19 43.38 12.07 15.74
N LEU A 20 42.35 11.93 16.59
CA LEU A 20 40.95 12.12 16.19
C LEU A 20 40.69 13.50 15.59
N ALA A 21 41.47 14.52 15.98
CA ALA A 21 41.39 15.87 15.41
C ALA A 21 41.67 15.94 13.90
N GLN A 22 42.27 14.91 13.30
CA GLN A 22 42.59 14.85 11.86
C GLN A 22 41.49 14.19 11.03
N VAL A 23 40.52 13.52 11.68
CA VAL A 23 39.45 12.78 11.00
C VAL A 23 38.57 13.74 10.18
N ALA A 24 38.21 14.89 10.75
CA ALA A 24 37.48 15.95 10.07
C ALA A 24 37.99 17.34 10.53
N THR A 25 38.41 18.16 9.57
CA THR A 25 39.11 19.44 9.79
C THR A 25 38.55 20.54 8.89
N ARG A 26 38.75 21.80 9.26
CA ARG A 26 38.32 22.95 8.44
C ARG A 26 39.10 23.09 7.13
N ASP A 27 40.27 22.46 7.06
CA ASP A 27 41.11 22.45 5.86
C ASP A 27 40.65 21.41 4.83
N ASP A 28 39.71 20.54 5.19
CA ASP A 28 39.21 19.55 4.26
C ASP A 28 38.46 20.21 3.11
N ARG A 29 38.79 19.75 1.91
CA ARG A 29 38.14 20.11 0.65
C ARG A 29 37.62 18.81 0.04
N VAL A 30 36.32 18.77 -0.21
CA VAL A 30 35.58 17.54 -0.47
C VAL A 30 35.10 17.47 -1.92
N CYS A 31 35.40 16.35 -2.58
CA CYS A 31 34.78 15.93 -3.83
C CYS A 31 33.69 14.88 -3.53
N VAL A 32 32.44 15.12 -3.96
CA VAL A 32 31.32 14.19 -3.75
C VAL A 32 30.97 13.47 -5.04
N LEU A 33 31.14 12.15 -5.08
CA LEU A 33 30.72 11.34 -6.22
C LEU A 33 29.21 11.12 -6.20
N ASN A 34 28.56 11.31 -7.36
CA ASN A 34 27.10 11.29 -7.52
C ASN A 34 26.38 12.35 -6.69
N ILE A 35 26.87 13.59 -6.67
CA ILE A 35 26.37 14.69 -5.83
C ILE A 35 24.88 15.03 -6.05
N LEU A 36 24.37 14.83 -7.27
CA LEU A 36 22.95 15.05 -7.62
C LEU A 36 22.07 13.80 -7.40
N GLY A 37 22.61 12.74 -6.79
CA GLY A 37 21.84 11.58 -6.37
C GLY A 37 20.77 11.91 -5.33
N GLY A 38 19.78 11.02 -5.19
CA GLY A 38 18.60 11.24 -4.34
C GLY A 38 18.92 11.64 -2.90
N GLU A 39 19.83 10.91 -2.24
CA GLU A 39 20.25 11.26 -0.86
C GLU A 39 21.31 12.37 -0.81
N SER A 40 22.33 12.30 -1.66
CA SER A 40 23.45 13.25 -1.61
C SER A 40 22.99 14.69 -1.85
N ARG A 41 21.99 14.92 -2.72
CA ARG A 41 21.47 16.27 -3.00
C ARG A 41 20.78 16.90 -1.79
N GLU A 42 20.31 16.10 -0.83
CA GLU A 42 19.63 16.54 0.38
C GLU A 42 20.62 16.68 1.55
N VAL A 43 21.56 15.73 1.69
CA VAL A 43 22.52 15.70 2.79
C VAL A 43 23.72 16.65 2.60
N THR A 44 24.22 16.77 1.36
CA THR A 44 25.43 17.55 1.05
C THR A 44 25.27 19.03 1.41
N PRO A 45 24.17 19.74 1.08
CA PRO A 45 24.01 21.15 1.42
C PRO A 45 24.12 21.43 2.93
N VAL A 46 23.51 20.59 3.77
CA VAL A 46 23.55 20.73 5.23
C VAL A 46 24.98 20.53 5.75
N GLY A 47 25.68 19.49 5.27
CA GLY A 47 27.06 19.21 5.68
C GLY A 47 28.02 20.31 5.23
N HIS A 48 27.85 20.79 4.01
CA HIS A 48 28.60 21.90 3.44
C HIS A 48 28.44 23.19 4.25
N ALA A 49 27.19 23.55 4.58
CA ALA A 49 26.87 24.74 5.35
C ALA A 49 27.44 24.67 6.77
N TYR A 50 27.20 23.55 7.49
CA TYR A 50 27.72 23.33 8.83
C TYR A 50 29.26 23.42 8.86
N SER A 51 29.92 22.90 7.82
CA SER A 51 31.38 22.87 7.70
C SER A 51 32.03 24.17 7.20
N GLY A 52 31.26 25.24 7.02
CA GLY A 52 31.77 26.51 6.49
C GLY A 52 32.25 26.44 5.04
N GLY A 53 31.65 25.56 4.22
CA GLY A 53 31.89 25.51 2.78
C GLY A 53 32.96 24.52 2.31
N ASN A 54 33.02 23.31 2.89
CA ASN A 54 34.09 22.33 2.61
C ASN A 54 33.96 21.58 1.27
N VAL A 55 32.78 21.54 0.65
CA VAL A 55 32.55 20.85 -0.65
C VAL A 55 32.97 21.76 -1.81
N VAL A 56 33.92 21.31 -2.63
CA VAL A 56 34.49 22.12 -3.72
C VAL A 56 33.86 21.83 -5.08
N PHE A 57 33.47 20.58 -5.33
CA PHE A 57 32.71 20.16 -6.50
C PHE A 57 32.15 18.74 -6.27
N GLY A 58 31.28 18.29 -7.15
CA GLY A 58 30.89 16.88 -7.21
C GLY A 58 30.76 16.34 -8.63
N THR A 59 30.52 15.04 -8.74
CA THR A 59 30.34 14.38 -10.03
C THR A 59 28.91 13.87 -10.20
N SER A 60 28.41 13.90 -11.43
CA SER A 60 27.17 13.23 -11.84
C SER A 60 27.24 12.98 -13.35
N PRO A 61 27.40 11.73 -13.81
CA PRO A 61 27.59 11.43 -15.23
C PRO A 61 26.47 12.01 -16.13
N GLY A 62 26.87 12.70 -17.20
CA GLY A 62 25.95 13.34 -18.15
C GLY A 62 25.37 14.68 -17.70
N ARG A 63 25.86 15.24 -16.59
CA ARG A 63 25.32 16.48 -15.99
C ARG A 63 26.35 17.59 -15.80
N ARG A 64 27.47 17.56 -16.52
CA ARG A 64 28.42 18.68 -16.53
C ARG A 64 27.72 20.01 -16.82
N GLY A 65 28.11 21.04 -16.07
CA GLY A 65 27.57 22.40 -16.20
C GLY A 65 26.33 22.68 -15.35
N GLN A 66 25.78 21.65 -14.68
CA GLN A 66 24.82 21.84 -13.60
C GLN A 66 25.54 22.21 -12.30
N ALA A 67 24.77 22.66 -11.32
CA ALA A 67 25.26 22.92 -9.97
C ALA A 67 24.29 22.32 -8.93
N LEU A 68 24.81 22.01 -7.75
CA LEU A 68 24.01 21.75 -6.56
C LEU A 68 23.83 23.07 -5.81
N GLU A 69 22.60 23.54 -5.68
CA GLU A 69 22.30 24.74 -4.88
C GLU A 69 22.46 24.45 -3.38
N THR A 70 23.13 25.35 -2.66
CA THR A 70 23.32 25.27 -1.21
C THR A 70 23.11 26.64 -0.55
N PRO A 71 22.90 26.71 0.78
CA PRO A 71 22.80 27.99 1.49
C PRO A 71 24.03 28.90 1.37
N LEU A 72 25.20 28.35 1.03
CA LEU A 72 26.46 29.09 0.86
C LEU A 72 26.80 29.38 -0.61
N GLY A 73 25.91 29.02 -1.54
CA GLY A 73 26.10 29.17 -2.97
C GLY A 73 26.12 27.84 -3.74
N ALA A 74 26.19 27.95 -5.06
CA ALA A 74 26.14 26.82 -5.97
C ALA A 74 27.47 26.05 -6.01
N VAL A 75 27.41 24.72 -5.86
CA VAL A 75 28.57 23.82 -5.97
C VAL A 75 28.60 23.21 -7.38
N PRO A 76 29.70 23.34 -8.14
CA PRO A 76 29.76 22.88 -9.53
C PRO A 76 29.72 21.36 -9.66
N VAL A 77 29.09 20.88 -10.75
CA VAL A 77 28.95 19.45 -11.08
C VAL A 77 29.63 19.10 -12.40
N TYR A 78 30.41 18.03 -12.38
CA TYR A 78 31.17 17.49 -13.52
C TYR A 78 30.74 16.06 -13.86
N ASN A 79 31.13 15.55 -15.04
CA ASN A 79 30.83 14.16 -15.38
C ASN A 79 31.69 13.15 -14.60
N ASN A 80 32.93 13.54 -14.28
CA ASN A 80 33.94 12.71 -13.64
C ASN A 80 34.94 13.57 -12.84
N VAL A 81 35.81 12.94 -12.06
CA VAL A 81 36.77 13.64 -11.17
C VAL A 81 37.82 14.41 -11.98
N LEU A 82 38.25 13.86 -13.12
CA LEU A 82 39.28 14.47 -13.97
C LEU A 82 38.87 15.84 -14.48
N GLU A 83 37.62 15.98 -14.94
CA GLU A 83 37.07 17.26 -15.40
C GLU A 83 37.15 18.33 -14.31
N GLY A 84 36.74 18.03 -13.08
CA GLY A 84 36.81 18.98 -11.96
C GLY A 84 38.25 19.39 -11.62
N LEU A 85 39.21 18.44 -11.69
CA LEU A 85 40.63 18.75 -11.50
C LEU A 85 41.20 19.64 -12.61
N ASN A 86 40.80 19.39 -13.87
CA ASN A 86 41.21 20.18 -15.04
C ASN A 86 40.67 21.61 -15.00
N ASP A 87 39.45 21.79 -14.47
CA ASP A 87 38.83 23.11 -14.27
C ASP A 87 39.39 23.83 -13.00
N GLY A 88 40.47 23.28 -12.41
CA GLY A 88 41.28 23.95 -11.39
C GLY A 88 40.91 23.61 -9.95
N HIS A 89 39.88 22.80 -9.71
CA HIS A 89 39.52 22.41 -8.35
C HIS A 89 40.58 21.51 -7.71
N ARG A 90 40.73 21.61 -6.39
CA ARG A 90 41.62 20.77 -5.59
C ARG A 90 40.89 20.27 -4.36
N PHE A 91 41.14 19.02 -3.98
CA PHE A 91 40.48 18.37 -2.85
C PHE A 91 41.44 17.38 -2.19
N ASN A 92 41.24 17.13 -0.90
CA ASN A 92 42.01 16.14 -0.12
C ASN A 92 41.11 15.01 0.43
N CYS A 93 39.79 15.13 0.22
CA CYS A 93 38.79 14.23 0.75
C CYS A 93 37.78 13.81 -0.33
N GLY A 94 37.52 12.51 -0.46
CA GLY A 94 36.47 11.96 -1.34
C GLY A 94 35.28 11.46 -0.54
N VAL A 95 34.06 11.68 -1.03
CA VAL A 95 32.82 11.11 -0.49
C VAL A 95 32.12 10.31 -1.58
N VAL A 96 31.75 9.07 -1.29
CA VAL A 96 31.17 8.13 -2.26
C VAL A 96 29.69 7.89 -1.97
N TYR A 97 28.81 8.43 -2.85
CA TYR A 97 27.36 8.18 -2.91
C TYR A 97 26.97 7.37 -4.16
N LEU A 98 27.69 6.29 -4.42
CA LEU A 98 27.46 5.43 -5.59
C LEU A 98 26.71 4.15 -5.21
N PRO A 99 25.95 3.53 -6.13
CA PRO A 99 25.41 2.19 -5.93
C PRO A 99 26.53 1.17 -5.61
N PRO A 100 26.23 0.05 -4.91
CA PRO A 100 27.25 -0.91 -4.48
C PRO A 100 28.15 -1.41 -5.60
N SER A 101 27.57 -1.67 -6.78
CA SER A 101 28.29 -2.13 -7.97
C SER A 101 29.27 -1.11 -8.57
N ALA A 102 29.17 0.17 -8.20
CA ALA A 102 29.99 1.26 -8.75
C ALA A 102 30.96 1.87 -7.73
N ALA A 103 30.79 1.60 -6.43
CA ALA A 103 31.57 2.26 -5.38
C ALA A 103 33.08 1.97 -5.48
N ARG A 104 33.47 0.75 -5.87
CA ARG A 104 34.88 0.38 -6.09
C ARG A 104 35.53 1.26 -7.14
N ASP A 105 34.89 1.40 -8.30
CA ASP A 105 35.45 2.12 -9.43
C ASP A 105 35.52 3.62 -9.12
N GLY A 106 34.52 4.17 -8.41
CA GLY A 106 34.58 5.54 -7.90
C GLY A 106 35.71 5.79 -6.90
N ALA A 107 35.93 4.88 -5.94
CA ALA A 107 37.06 4.99 -5.02
C ALA A 107 38.41 4.88 -5.76
N ALA A 108 38.51 3.99 -6.74
CA ALA A 108 39.71 3.84 -7.56
C ALA A 108 39.98 5.10 -8.42
N GLU A 109 38.93 5.72 -8.98
CA GLU A 109 39.02 6.98 -9.71
C GLU A 109 39.59 8.10 -8.82
N LEU A 110 39.01 8.30 -7.63
CA LEU A 110 39.48 9.29 -6.67
C LEU A 110 40.97 9.11 -6.36
N ILE A 111 41.40 7.88 -6.05
CA ILE A 111 42.79 7.60 -5.65
C ILE A 111 43.76 7.76 -6.82
N ARG A 112 43.41 7.28 -8.02
CA ARG A 112 44.30 7.29 -9.18
C ARG A 112 44.51 8.69 -9.76
N LEU A 113 43.47 9.51 -9.77
CA LEU A 113 43.49 10.81 -10.43
C LEU A 113 43.96 11.94 -9.52
N ASN A 114 43.77 11.82 -8.20
CA ASN A 114 44.12 12.88 -7.27
C ASN A 114 45.24 12.45 -6.30
N PRO A 115 46.49 12.87 -6.52
CA PRO A 115 47.58 12.60 -5.60
C PRO A 115 47.38 13.33 -4.24
N ASP A 116 46.59 14.39 -4.15
CA ASP A 116 46.39 15.13 -2.89
C ASP A 116 45.33 14.51 -1.98
N LEU A 117 44.68 13.43 -2.43
CA LEU A 117 43.73 12.67 -1.63
C LEU A 117 44.42 12.08 -0.38
N ARG A 118 43.75 12.20 0.77
CA ARG A 118 44.20 11.65 2.06
C ARG A 118 43.18 10.70 2.66
N LYS A 119 41.89 10.96 2.43
CA LYS A 119 40.80 10.16 3.01
C LYS A 119 39.60 10.01 2.09
N ILE A 120 38.93 8.88 2.19
CA ILE A 120 37.66 8.59 1.51
C ILE A 120 36.62 8.16 2.54
N PHE A 121 35.41 8.71 2.43
CA PHE A 121 34.24 8.30 3.20
C PHE A 121 33.22 7.62 2.28
N ILE A 122 32.92 6.36 2.55
CA ILE A 122 31.98 5.56 1.77
C ILE A 122 30.67 5.42 2.53
N VAL A 123 29.60 6.02 1.99
CA VAL A 123 28.26 5.99 2.59
C VAL A 123 27.50 4.73 2.17
N THR A 124 27.75 4.26 0.95
CA THR A 124 27.10 3.10 0.30
C THR A 124 27.00 1.87 1.20
N GLU A 125 25.81 1.28 1.33
CA GLU A 125 25.56 0.03 2.04
C GLU A 125 25.72 -1.19 1.12
N LYS A 126 25.98 -2.39 1.68
CA LYS A 126 25.95 -3.69 0.96
C LYS A 126 27.05 -3.82 -0.08
N LEU A 127 28.24 -3.32 0.22
CA LEU A 127 29.40 -3.63 -0.60
C LEU A 127 29.76 -5.11 -0.49
N SER A 128 30.17 -5.66 -1.63
CA SER A 128 30.70 -7.02 -1.64
C SER A 128 32.05 -7.06 -0.90
N VAL A 129 32.33 -8.16 -0.22
CA VAL A 129 33.64 -8.37 0.45
C VAL A 129 34.79 -8.25 -0.55
N HIS A 130 34.58 -8.67 -1.79
CA HIS A 130 35.53 -8.53 -2.87
C HIS A 130 35.90 -7.05 -3.11
N ASP A 131 34.90 -6.21 -3.31
CA ASP A 131 35.11 -4.79 -3.62
C ASP A 131 35.71 -4.05 -2.45
N SER A 132 35.26 -4.32 -1.21
CA SER A 132 35.87 -3.77 -0.01
C SER A 132 37.36 -4.12 0.09
N ARG A 133 37.75 -5.36 -0.20
CA ARG A 133 39.17 -5.76 -0.19
C ARG A 133 39.99 -5.02 -1.22
N GLU A 134 39.47 -4.84 -2.44
CA GLU A 134 40.16 -4.08 -3.49
C GLU A 134 40.28 -2.59 -3.11
N ILE A 135 39.21 -1.96 -2.62
CA ILE A 135 39.23 -0.57 -2.14
C ILE A 135 40.30 -0.41 -1.05
N ARG A 136 40.32 -1.30 -0.04
CA ARG A 136 41.33 -1.26 1.03
C ARG A 136 42.73 -1.41 0.45
N ALA A 137 42.97 -2.38 -0.44
CA ALA A 137 44.29 -2.61 -1.02
C ALA A 137 44.80 -1.39 -1.80
N ILE A 138 43.94 -0.76 -2.61
CA ILE A 138 44.29 0.44 -3.38
C ILE A 138 44.57 1.62 -2.44
N GLY A 139 43.75 1.83 -1.41
CA GLY A 139 43.98 2.88 -0.40
C GLY A 139 45.31 2.69 0.34
N GLN A 140 45.59 1.46 0.78
CA GLN A 140 46.83 1.08 1.45
C GLN A 140 48.08 1.32 0.58
N ALA A 141 48.01 0.99 -0.71
CA ALA A 141 49.11 1.20 -1.63
C ALA A 141 49.41 2.68 -1.90
N ASN A 142 48.44 3.57 -1.69
CA ASN A 142 48.53 4.99 -2.01
C ASN A 142 48.54 5.92 -0.77
N GLY A 143 48.53 5.36 0.44
CA GLY A 143 48.52 6.15 1.67
C GLY A 143 47.23 6.93 1.88
N VAL A 144 46.08 6.31 1.58
CA VAL A 144 44.74 6.92 1.74
C VAL A 144 43.95 6.14 2.79
N ASP A 145 43.47 6.83 3.82
CA ASP A 145 42.59 6.26 4.83
C ASP A 145 41.16 6.10 4.28
N ILE A 146 40.54 4.95 4.54
CA ILE A 146 39.19 4.65 4.08
C ILE A 146 38.27 4.50 5.29
N PHE A 147 37.12 5.16 5.27
CA PHE A 147 36.07 5.10 6.28
C PHE A 147 34.78 4.54 5.67
N GLY A 148 33.97 3.86 6.49
CA GLY A 148 32.82 3.06 6.03
C GLY A 148 33.25 1.67 5.56
N ALA A 149 32.51 0.99 4.68
CA ALA A 149 31.25 1.40 4.04
C ALA A 149 30.02 1.25 4.97
N ASN A 150 28.80 1.46 4.46
CA ASN A 150 27.57 1.49 5.27
C ASN A 150 27.67 2.46 6.45
N SER A 151 28.07 3.70 6.18
CA SER A 151 28.41 4.69 7.20
C SER A 151 27.67 5.99 6.97
N LEU A 152 27.24 6.66 8.05
CA LEU A 152 26.75 8.04 7.95
C LEU A 152 27.90 9.08 7.95
N GLY A 153 29.14 8.65 7.79
CA GLY A 153 30.32 9.51 7.73
C GLY A 153 30.91 9.84 9.11
N VAL A 154 31.48 11.03 9.21
CA VAL A 154 32.18 11.53 10.40
C VAL A 154 31.83 12.99 10.68
N ALA A 155 31.98 13.38 11.94
CA ALA A 155 31.84 14.76 12.36
C ALA A 155 32.84 15.15 13.45
N ASP A 156 33.24 16.41 13.46
CA ASP A 156 34.01 17.04 14.53
C ASP A 156 33.23 18.25 15.07
N ALA A 157 32.75 18.12 16.31
CA ALA A 157 31.90 19.12 16.96
C ALA A 157 32.67 20.39 17.38
N TRP A 158 34.00 20.28 17.56
CA TRP A 158 34.84 21.43 17.92
C TRP A 158 35.07 22.35 16.73
N ASN A 159 35.39 21.76 15.58
CA ASN A 159 35.66 22.48 14.35
C ASN A 159 34.37 22.81 13.58
N GLN A 160 33.24 22.22 13.99
CA GLN A 160 31.96 22.23 13.27
C GLN A 160 32.17 21.71 11.85
N VAL A 161 32.67 20.49 11.71
CA VAL A 161 32.89 19.87 10.39
C VAL A 161 32.12 18.57 10.31
N ARG A 162 31.41 18.36 9.20
CA ARG A 162 30.68 17.13 8.87
C ARG A 162 31.06 16.68 7.46
N ILE A 163 31.45 15.40 7.32
CA ILE A 163 31.86 14.82 6.04
C ILE A 163 31.21 13.46 5.86
N GLY A 164 30.64 13.20 4.67
CA GLY A 164 29.94 11.97 4.35
C GLY A 164 28.44 12.13 4.48
N GLY A 165 27.82 11.37 5.39
CA GLY A 165 26.38 11.27 5.58
C GLY A 165 25.78 12.25 6.59
N ALA A 166 24.54 11.96 7.00
CA ALA A 166 23.69 12.82 7.81
C ALA A 166 23.90 12.67 9.33
N LEU A 167 25.15 12.59 9.79
CA LEU A 167 25.42 12.69 11.23
C LEU A 167 24.92 14.02 11.78
N GLY A 168 24.20 13.98 12.91
CA GLY A 168 23.54 15.14 13.49
C GLY A 168 22.22 15.55 12.86
N GLY A 169 21.73 14.86 11.82
CA GLY A 169 20.47 15.18 11.14
C GLY A 169 20.54 16.47 10.32
N ASP A 170 19.40 17.14 10.18
CA ASP A 170 19.27 18.40 9.42
C ASP A 170 19.76 19.64 10.17
N HIS A 171 19.86 19.53 11.51
CA HIS A 171 20.34 20.55 12.44
C HIS A 171 21.52 20.01 13.27
N PRO A 172 22.71 19.84 12.66
CA PRO A 172 23.83 19.17 13.31
C PRO A 172 24.28 19.85 14.61
N GLU A 173 24.11 21.16 14.73
CA GLU A 173 24.40 21.96 15.92
C GLU A 173 23.68 21.49 17.18
N GLU A 174 22.51 20.85 17.05
CA GLU A 174 21.78 20.34 18.19
C GLU A 174 22.45 19.09 18.78
N ALA A 175 22.88 18.16 17.94
CA ALA A 175 23.47 16.89 18.35
C ALA A 175 24.99 16.99 18.59
N LEU A 176 25.69 17.73 17.74
CA LEU A 176 27.14 17.87 17.71
C LEU A 176 27.59 19.01 18.60
N ARG A 177 27.19 18.94 19.86
CA ARG A 177 27.60 19.94 20.85
C ARG A 177 29.04 19.69 21.29
N ARG A 178 29.86 20.74 21.27
CA ARG A 178 31.25 20.72 21.74
C ARG A 178 31.35 20.23 23.19
N GLY A 179 32.17 19.21 23.44
CA GLY A 179 32.54 18.72 24.77
C GLY A 179 33.76 17.81 24.74
N SER A 180 33.79 16.77 25.57
CA SER A 180 35.01 15.96 25.79
C SER A 180 34.92 14.49 25.39
N ILE A 181 33.80 14.04 24.79
CA ILE A 181 33.56 12.61 24.51
C ILE A 181 33.65 12.27 23.02
N ALA A 182 34.50 11.30 22.66
CA ALA A 182 34.54 10.76 21.30
C ALA A 182 33.55 9.60 21.12
N ILE A 183 33.03 9.39 19.91
CA ILE A 183 32.09 8.29 19.61
C ILE A 183 32.60 7.48 18.42
N LEU A 184 32.68 6.16 18.58
CA LEU A 184 32.83 5.21 17.49
C LEU A 184 31.61 4.28 17.49
N SER A 185 30.88 4.20 16.37
CA SER A 185 29.66 3.39 16.31
C SER A 185 29.55 2.63 15.00
N ASN A 186 29.23 1.34 15.09
CA ASN A 186 28.87 0.54 13.92
C ASN A 186 27.56 0.98 13.26
N SER A 187 26.69 1.69 13.98
CA SER A 187 25.42 2.20 13.48
C SER A 187 25.48 3.71 13.29
N GLY A 188 25.17 4.17 12.08
CA GLY A 188 25.08 5.60 11.78
C GLY A 188 24.06 6.31 12.66
N ASN A 189 22.84 5.78 12.77
CA ASN A 189 21.78 6.41 13.56
C ASN A 189 22.15 6.50 15.05
N PHE A 190 22.68 5.42 15.63
CA PHE A 190 23.06 5.42 17.04
C PHE A 190 24.28 6.32 17.33
N THR A 191 25.08 6.66 16.32
CA THR A 191 26.14 7.68 16.48
C THR A 191 25.53 9.02 16.94
N THR A 192 24.47 9.46 16.27
CA THR A 192 23.76 10.71 16.59
C THR A 192 22.92 10.56 17.86
N THR A 193 22.21 9.44 18.04
CA THR A 193 21.40 9.20 19.25
C THR A 193 22.23 9.21 20.52
N ILE A 194 23.42 8.60 20.50
CA ILE A 194 24.31 8.58 21.66
C ILE A 194 24.77 10.00 21.99
N ALA A 195 25.14 10.82 21.01
CA ALA A 195 25.50 12.22 21.24
C ALA A 195 24.36 13.01 21.92
N GLN A 196 23.12 12.79 21.50
CA GLN A 196 21.92 13.37 22.12
C GLN A 196 21.73 12.89 23.57
N TYR A 197 21.92 11.60 23.83
CA TYR A 197 21.79 11.02 25.18
C TYR A 197 22.86 11.55 26.13
N LEU A 198 24.09 11.72 25.64
CA LEU A 198 25.19 12.32 26.39
C LEU A 198 24.90 13.78 26.75
N ARG A 199 24.34 14.56 25.81
CA ARG A 199 23.92 15.95 26.06
C ARG A 199 22.91 16.05 27.21
N MET A 200 21.97 15.10 27.28
CA MET A 200 20.99 15.04 28.37
C MET A 200 21.59 14.72 29.75
N ALA A 201 22.86 14.29 29.81
CA ALA A 201 23.62 14.11 31.05
C ALA A 201 24.75 15.13 31.24
N GLY A 202 24.80 16.18 30.40
CA GLY A 202 25.80 17.25 30.52
C GLY A 202 27.13 16.98 29.80
N TRP A 203 27.19 15.96 28.95
CA TRP A 203 28.40 15.58 28.21
C TRP A 203 28.30 15.98 26.74
N GLY A 204 29.26 16.76 26.25
CA GLY A 204 29.37 17.07 24.82
C GLY A 204 30.34 16.14 24.13
N THR A 205 30.47 16.31 22.82
CA THR A 205 31.25 15.44 21.96
C THR A 205 32.45 16.14 21.33
N THR A 206 33.45 15.36 20.93
CA THR A 206 34.61 15.80 20.15
C THR A 206 34.46 15.34 18.70
N THR A 207 34.78 14.08 18.43
CA THR A 207 34.76 13.47 17.11
C THR A 207 33.84 12.26 17.13
N LEU A 208 32.93 12.20 16.15
CA LEU A 208 31.99 11.12 15.96
C LEU A 208 32.33 10.38 14.66
N ILE A 209 32.46 9.07 14.74
CA ILE A 209 32.76 8.21 13.60
C ILE A 209 31.70 7.12 13.51
N SER A 210 30.93 7.15 12.41
CA SER A 210 30.17 5.99 11.98
C SER A 210 31.13 5.06 11.24
N SER A 211 31.55 3.96 11.86
CA SER A 211 32.43 2.98 11.20
C SER A 211 31.70 2.15 10.15
N GLY A 212 30.37 2.03 10.32
CA GLY A 212 29.48 1.21 9.53
C GLY A 212 29.49 -0.26 9.92
N LYS A 213 28.71 -1.07 9.20
CA LYS A 213 28.50 -2.49 9.50
C LYS A 213 28.38 -3.40 8.28
N ASP A 214 29.08 -3.06 7.20
CA ASP A 214 29.40 -4.07 6.19
C ASP A 214 30.39 -5.10 6.78
N VAL A 215 30.51 -6.28 6.13
CA VAL A 215 31.34 -7.39 6.64
C VAL A 215 32.80 -6.95 6.87
N TYR A 216 33.30 -6.04 6.04
CA TYR A 216 34.66 -5.52 6.09
C TYR A 216 34.66 -4.06 6.58
N ILE A 217 35.24 -3.80 7.76
CA ILE A 217 35.35 -2.44 8.33
C ILE A 217 36.71 -1.85 7.97
N HIS A 218 36.72 -0.68 7.32
CA HIS A 218 37.96 -0.05 6.89
C HIS A 218 38.70 0.70 8.00
N TYR A 219 38.00 1.44 8.86
CA TYR A 219 38.59 2.15 9.99
C TYR A 219 37.94 1.61 11.27
N ALA A 220 38.68 0.79 12.03
CA ALA A 220 38.12 -0.02 13.10
C ALA A 220 38.56 0.46 14.50
N ALA A 221 38.19 -0.32 15.52
CA ALA A 221 38.46 0.01 16.92
C ALA A 221 39.95 0.20 17.26
N PRO A 222 40.92 -0.56 16.69
CA PRO A 222 42.34 -0.34 16.98
C PRO A 222 42.87 1.01 16.48
N GLU A 223 42.54 1.41 15.26
CA GLU A 223 42.91 2.72 14.71
C GLU A 223 42.26 3.85 15.49
N PHE A 224 40.98 3.70 15.86
CA PHE A 224 40.29 4.65 16.73
C PHE A 224 40.93 4.77 18.12
N ALA A 225 41.26 3.65 18.77
CA ALA A 225 41.86 3.64 20.10
C ALA A 225 43.22 4.35 20.11
N PHE A 226 44.04 4.13 19.08
CA PHE A 226 45.30 4.83 18.89
C PHE A 226 45.08 6.34 18.70
N ALA A 227 44.19 6.73 17.78
CA ALA A 227 43.88 8.15 17.53
C ALA A 227 43.27 8.85 18.76
N LEU A 228 42.46 8.13 19.54
CA LEU A 228 41.86 8.62 20.79
C LEU A 228 42.93 8.93 21.85
N ALA A 229 43.93 8.06 22.00
CA ALA A 229 45.03 8.27 22.94
C ALA A 229 45.75 9.60 22.67
N ASN A 230 45.89 9.96 21.39
CA ASN A 230 46.61 11.15 20.92
C ASN A 230 45.73 12.40 20.73
N ASP A 231 44.42 12.34 21.01
CA ASP A 231 43.55 13.53 20.94
C ASP A 231 43.38 14.18 22.31
N ALA A 232 44.08 15.30 22.55
CA ALA A 232 44.01 16.02 23.82
C ALA A 232 42.61 16.57 24.15
N ARG A 233 41.73 16.72 23.15
CA ARG A 233 40.36 17.22 23.34
C ARG A 233 39.44 16.15 23.94
N SER A 234 39.72 14.88 23.65
CA SER A 234 38.92 13.74 24.04
C SER A 234 39.39 13.15 25.37
N ARG A 235 38.54 13.20 26.40
CA ARG A 235 38.83 12.65 27.74
C ARG A 235 38.38 11.20 27.89
N ALA A 236 37.31 10.81 27.21
CA ALA A 236 36.78 9.46 27.17
C ALA A 236 36.10 9.17 25.83
N ALA A 237 35.70 7.92 25.60
CA ALA A 237 34.94 7.56 24.41
C ALA A 237 33.77 6.62 24.69
N VAL A 238 32.78 6.64 23.79
CA VAL A 238 31.70 5.65 23.73
C VAL A 238 31.85 4.82 22.47
N LEU A 239 31.84 3.49 22.62
CA LEU A 239 31.84 2.53 21.54
C LEU A 239 30.47 1.85 21.45
N TYR A 240 29.79 1.95 20.31
CA TYR A 240 28.59 1.17 20.02
C TYR A 240 28.93 -0.01 19.11
N VAL A 241 28.75 -1.21 19.65
CA VAL A 241 29.30 -2.44 19.10
C VAL A 241 28.18 -3.44 18.80
N GLU A 242 28.18 -3.94 17.56
CA GLU A 242 27.29 -5.01 17.12
C GLU A 242 28.04 -6.36 16.95
N PRO A 243 27.34 -7.50 17.04
CA PRO A 243 27.92 -8.83 16.79
C PRO A 243 28.54 -8.94 15.39
N GLY A 244 29.52 -9.83 15.22
CA GLY A 244 30.24 -10.05 13.96
C GLY A 244 31.57 -9.29 13.88
N GLY A 245 32.64 -9.99 13.51
CA GLY A 245 34.01 -9.50 13.39
C GLY A 245 34.77 -9.45 14.72
N TYR A 246 36.11 -9.45 14.62
CA TYR A 246 37.04 -9.52 15.77
C TYR A 246 37.79 -8.20 16.04
N TYR A 247 37.42 -7.13 15.35
CA TYR A 247 38.20 -5.89 15.34
C TYR A 247 38.37 -5.25 16.72
N GLU A 248 37.38 -5.40 17.60
CA GLU A 248 37.41 -4.85 18.96
C GLU A 248 38.39 -5.60 19.89
N LEU A 249 38.75 -6.85 19.55
CA LEU A 249 39.67 -7.67 20.34
C LEU A 249 41.08 -7.06 20.38
N ASP A 250 41.55 -6.53 19.25
CA ASP A 250 42.89 -5.94 19.11
C ASP A 250 42.97 -4.48 19.60
N ALA A 251 41.86 -3.91 20.09
CA ALA A 251 41.83 -2.52 20.55
C ALA A 251 42.46 -2.37 21.94
N HIS A 252 43.38 -1.40 22.06
CA HIS A 252 44.06 -1.04 23.31
C HIS A 252 43.73 0.39 23.71
N PHE A 253 42.95 0.57 24.78
CA PHE A 253 42.51 1.88 25.25
C PHE A 253 43.37 2.38 26.41
N THR A 254 43.88 3.60 26.30
CA THR A 254 44.61 4.31 27.38
C THR A 254 43.75 5.35 28.07
N LYS A 255 42.56 5.63 27.53
CA LYS A 255 41.56 6.54 28.10
C LYS A 255 40.29 5.77 28.44
N PRO A 256 39.45 6.28 29.36
CA PRO A 256 38.22 5.61 29.75
C PRO A 256 37.26 5.38 28.57
N VAL A 257 36.63 4.21 28.53
CA VAL A 257 35.68 3.84 27.46
C VAL A 257 34.38 3.25 28.02
N ILE A 258 33.25 3.66 27.46
CA ILE A 258 31.96 2.98 27.64
C ILE A 258 31.68 2.13 26.40
N ALA A 259 31.67 0.81 26.56
CA ALA A 259 31.33 -0.11 25.48
C ALA A 259 29.85 -0.52 25.58
N CYS A 260 29.04 -0.10 24.61
CA CYS A 260 27.67 -0.55 24.46
C CYS A 260 27.62 -1.73 23.48
N VAL A 261 27.44 -2.94 23.99
CA VAL A 261 27.34 -4.16 23.18
C VAL A 261 25.87 -4.59 23.08
N VAL A 262 25.33 -4.60 21.88
CA VAL A 262 23.93 -4.93 21.62
C VAL A 262 23.78 -6.27 20.89
N GLY A 263 22.54 -6.72 20.70
CA GLY A 263 22.25 -7.82 19.77
C GLY A 263 22.30 -9.23 20.36
N ARG A 264 22.23 -9.40 21.69
CA ARG A 264 22.12 -10.73 22.34
C ARG A 264 21.01 -11.61 21.73
N TRP A 265 19.87 -11.01 21.36
CA TRP A 265 18.73 -11.70 20.74
C TRP A 265 19.06 -12.37 19.40
N LYS A 266 20.11 -11.94 18.69
CA LYS A 266 20.53 -12.56 17.42
C LYS A 266 20.98 -14.01 17.59
N SER A 267 21.44 -14.39 18.77
CA SER A 267 21.81 -15.79 19.10
C SER A 267 20.63 -16.77 19.03
N GLN A 268 19.39 -16.27 19.07
CA GLN A 268 18.17 -17.08 19.05
C GLN A 268 17.53 -17.19 17.64
N LEU A 269 18.15 -16.59 16.62
CA LEU A 269 17.61 -16.53 15.27
C LEU A 269 18.37 -17.43 14.30
N THR A 270 17.62 -18.14 13.47
CA THR A 270 18.14 -19.01 12.39
C THR A 270 18.32 -18.27 11.06
N ARG A 271 17.96 -16.97 10.98
CA ARG A 271 18.06 -16.11 9.79
C ARG A 271 18.85 -14.84 10.10
N ALA A 272 19.65 -14.38 9.13
CA ALA A 272 20.33 -13.10 9.20
C ALA A 272 19.32 -11.94 9.28
N VAL A 273 19.54 -11.01 10.20
CA VAL A 273 18.68 -9.85 10.48
C VAL A 273 19.51 -8.57 10.47
N GLY A 274 19.10 -7.61 9.64
CA GLY A 274 19.73 -6.28 9.53
C GLY A 274 21.05 -6.27 8.73
N HIS A 275 21.96 -5.37 9.11
CA HIS A 275 23.21 -5.05 8.41
C HIS A 275 24.01 -6.30 7.98
N ALA A 276 24.56 -6.28 6.76
CA ALA A 276 25.24 -7.40 6.12
C ALA A 276 26.41 -8.01 6.93
N GLY A 277 27.02 -7.25 7.84
CA GLY A 277 28.11 -7.70 8.72
C GLY A 277 27.67 -8.42 10.01
N ALA A 278 26.38 -8.65 10.24
CA ALA A 278 25.87 -9.35 11.43
C ALA A 278 25.78 -10.88 11.26
N ILE A 279 26.67 -11.47 10.47
CA ILE A 279 26.87 -12.93 10.48
C ILE A 279 27.82 -13.22 11.65
N SER A 280 27.29 -13.72 12.75
CA SER A 280 28.08 -14.22 13.89
C SER A 280 28.31 -15.72 13.76
N GLY A 281 29.54 -16.17 13.99
CA GLY A 281 29.91 -17.58 13.91
C GLY A 281 31.41 -17.76 14.15
N GLY A 282 31.78 -18.43 15.23
CA GLY A 282 33.19 -18.62 15.61
C GLY A 282 33.65 -17.86 16.87
N GLY A 283 32.73 -17.29 17.67
CA GLY A 283 33.06 -16.64 18.95
C GLY A 283 33.11 -15.11 18.92
N ASP A 284 32.44 -14.48 17.96
CA ASP A 284 32.31 -13.02 17.79
C ASP A 284 30.87 -12.50 18.03
N ASP A 285 30.10 -13.25 18.81
CA ASP A 285 28.76 -12.88 19.25
C ASP A 285 28.77 -11.77 20.32
N ALA A 286 27.59 -11.24 20.64
CA ALA A 286 27.45 -10.17 21.65
C ALA A 286 28.10 -10.55 22.99
N ALA A 287 27.84 -11.77 23.48
CA ALA A 287 28.37 -12.23 24.77
C ALA A 287 29.90 -12.32 24.78
N SER A 288 30.51 -12.70 23.66
CA SER A 288 31.97 -12.76 23.52
C SER A 288 32.58 -11.36 23.50
N LYS A 289 31.97 -10.42 22.78
CA LYS A 289 32.40 -9.01 22.79
C LYS A 289 32.25 -8.36 24.16
N GLU A 290 31.16 -8.65 24.88
CA GLU A 290 30.99 -8.23 26.27
C GLU A 290 32.15 -8.72 27.15
N ARG A 291 32.51 -10.01 27.05
CA ARG A 291 33.66 -10.56 27.80
C ARG A 291 34.97 -9.86 27.45
N TRP A 292 35.23 -9.60 26.16
CA TRP A 292 36.44 -8.89 25.73
C TRP A 292 36.55 -7.50 26.36
N PHE A 293 35.46 -6.74 26.41
CA PHE A 293 35.46 -5.41 27.03
C PHE A 293 35.52 -5.49 28.56
N CYS A 294 34.82 -6.44 29.19
CA CYS A 294 34.93 -6.67 30.63
C CYS A 294 36.38 -6.95 31.05
N GLU A 295 37.10 -7.81 30.32
CA GLU A 295 38.51 -8.09 30.55
C GLU A 295 39.40 -6.84 30.36
N LYS A 296 39.21 -6.08 29.28
CA LYS A 296 39.95 -4.83 29.02
C LYS A 296 39.76 -3.81 30.15
N PHE A 297 38.54 -3.70 30.68
CA PHE A 297 38.21 -2.75 31.74
C PHE A 297 38.48 -3.29 33.14
N GLY A 298 38.74 -4.59 33.31
CA GLY A 298 38.97 -5.23 34.60
C GLY A 298 37.70 -5.28 35.46
N VAL A 299 36.55 -5.55 34.83
CA VAL A 299 35.24 -5.67 35.50
C VAL A 299 34.67 -7.07 35.26
N ASP A 300 33.79 -7.53 36.15
CA ASP A 300 33.20 -8.88 36.13
C ASP A 300 31.76 -8.92 35.61
N GLY A 301 31.20 -7.77 35.21
CA GLY A 301 29.80 -7.68 34.84
C GLY A 301 29.42 -6.44 34.03
N ILE A 302 28.14 -6.42 33.65
CA ILE A 302 27.50 -5.34 32.89
C ILE A 302 26.97 -4.27 33.86
N PHE A 303 27.17 -3.01 33.49
CA PHE A 303 26.60 -1.86 34.17
C PHE A 303 25.10 -1.71 33.88
N THR A 304 24.31 -1.55 34.95
CA THR A 304 22.98 -0.94 34.88
C THR A 304 22.88 0.19 35.92
N PRO A 305 21.97 1.16 35.77
CA PRO A 305 21.77 2.21 36.77
C PRO A 305 21.50 1.66 38.18
N GLU A 306 20.82 0.52 38.29
CA GLU A 306 20.47 -0.15 39.55
C GLU A 306 21.64 -0.95 40.12
N ARG A 307 22.53 -1.46 39.25
CA ARG A 307 23.71 -2.24 39.62
C ARG A 307 24.94 -1.74 38.83
N PRO A 308 25.58 -0.65 39.29
CA PRO A 308 26.70 -0.05 38.58
C PRO A 308 27.97 -0.89 38.73
N VAL A 309 28.38 -1.56 37.65
CA VAL A 309 29.65 -2.31 37.55
C VAL A 309 30.58 -1.57 36.60
N LEU A 310 31.69 -1.03 37.12
CA LEU A 310 32.61 -0.17 36.35
C LEU A 310 34.01 -0.15 36.98
N SER A 311 34.98 0.38 36.24
CA SER A 311 36.30 0.78 36.74
C SER A 311 36.69 2.15 36.19
N ALA A 312 37.82 2.70 36.66
CA ALA A 312 38.38 3.92 36.06
C ALA A 312 38.70 3.76 34.55
N ARG A 313 38.88 2.52 34.06
CA ARG A 313 39.14 2.25 32.64
C ARG A 313 37.88 2.23 31.79
N GLY A 314 36.70 2.01 32.38
CA GLY A 314 35.47 1.90 31.60
C GLY A 314 34.36 1.08 32.23
N ALA A 315 33.30 0.91 31.44
CA ALA A 315 32.15 0.06 31.77
C ALA A 315 31.55 -0.56 30.50
N VAL A 316 30.89 -1.71 30.66
CA VAL A 316 30.14 -2.37 29.58
C VAL A 316 28.65 -2.21 29.84
N VAL A 317 27.89 -1.76 28.84
CA VAL A 317 26.42 -1.65 28.89
C VAL A 317 25.80 -2.42 27.73
N THR A 318 24.56 -2.88 27.89
CA THR A 318 23.81 -3.57 26.82
C THR A 318 22.61 -2.79 26.30
N ASN A 319 22.40 -1.59 26.86
CA ASN A 319 21.33 -0.67 26.48
C ASN A 319 21.93 0.73 26.33
N ILE A 320 21.67 1.38 25.20
CA ILE A 320 22.16 2.74 24.91
C ILE A 320 21.66 3.76 25.94
N ALA A 321 20.47 3.55 26.52
CA ALA A 321 19.92 4.43 27.55
C ALA A 321 20.75 4.44 28.84
N HIS A 322 21.58 3.41 29.07
CA HIS A 322 22.46 3.34 30.24
C HIS A 322 23.82 4.03 30.01
N ILE A 323 24.17 4.38 28.76
CA ILE A 323 25.45 5.02 28.42
C ILE A 323 25.68 6.30 29.23
N PRO A 324 24.73 7.24 29.35
CA PRO A 324 24.99 8.50 30.05
C PRO A 324 25.29 8.29 31.54
N ALA A 325 24.56 7.37 32.19
CA ALA A 325 24.80 7.02 33.60
C ALA A 325 26.15 6.33 33.79
N ALA A 326 26.48 5.35 32.93
CA ALA A 326 27.76 4.64 32.97
C ALA A 326 28.94 5.59 32.74
N LEU A 327 28.85 6.45 31.72
CA LEU A 327 29.87 7.45 31.44
C LEU A 327 30.05 8.39 32.63
N THR A 328 28.96 8.95 33.16
CA THR A 328 29.03 9.88 34.29
C THR A 328 29.69 9.24 35.51
N ALA A 329 29.40 7.97 35.79
CA ALA A 329 30.01 7.24 36.89
C ALA A 329 31.51 6.98 36.65
N VAL A 330 31.91 6.51 35.46
CA VAL A 330 33.32 6.30 35.10
C VAL A 330 34.10 7.62 35.11
N MET A 331 33.52 8.70 34.61
CA MET A 331 34.16 10.01 34.61
C MET A 331 34.35 10.55 36.03
N ARG A 332 33.41 10.28 36.95
CA ARG A 332 33.54 10.62 38.36
C ARG A 332 34.71 9.88 39.02
N GLU A 333 34.90 8.60 38.73
CA GLU A 333 36.09 7.83 39.19
C GLU A 333 37.40 8.43 38.69
N ASN A 334 37.37 9.09 37.53
CA ASN A 334 38.52 9.80 36.96
C ASN A 334 38.56 11.29 37.36
N ALA A 335 37.83 11.70 38.41
CA ALA A 335 37.75 13.06 38.92
C ALA A 335 37.33 14.12 37.88
N ALA A 336 36.56 13.72 36.85
CA ALA A 336 36.03 14.60 35.82
C ALA A 336 34.55 14.93 36.08
N ARG A 337 34.19 16.20 35.83
CA ARG A 337 32.80 16.69 35.88
C ARG A 337 32.21 16.80 34.47
N PRO A 338 30.87 16.77 34.31
CA PRO A 338 30.21 17.06 33.04
C PRO A 338 30.70 18.37 32.40
N ASP A 339 30.66 18.42 31.08
CA ASP A 339 31.13 19.57 30.30
C ASP A 339 30.20 20.80 30.47
N PHE A 340 28.91 20.56 30.72
CA PHE A 340 27.86 21.55 30.93
C PHE A 340 26.71 20.99 31.78
N GLU A 341 25.76 21.85 32.17
CA GLU A 341 24.56 21.42 32.89
C GLU A 341 23.68 20.50 32.02
N PRO A 342 23.11 19.40 32.56
CA PRO A 342 22.24 18.49 31.81
C PRO A 342 21.08 19.20 31.10
N GLU A 343 20.85 18.89 29.82
CA GLU A 343 19.78 19.49 29.01
C GLU A 343 18.84 18.44 28.43
N GLY A 344 17.60 18.41 28.92
CA GLY A 344 16.55 17.47 28.50
C GLY A 344 16.47 16.24 29.38
N SER A 345 15.77 15.20 28.92
CA SER A 345 15.65 13.92 29.64
C SER A 345 15.27 12.78 28.70
N LEU A 346 15.66 11.56 29.07
CA LEU A 346 15.30 10.30 28.40
C LEU A 346 13.92 9.76 28.82
N ALA A 347 13.13 10.56 29.55
CA ALA A 347 11.80 10.15 29.96
C ALA A 347 10.88 9.95 28.74
N LEU A 348 10.07 8.90 28.76
CA LEU A 348 9.03 8.69 27.74
C LEU A 348 8.02 9.83 27.81
N LYS A 349 7.73 10.42 26.64
CA LYS A 349 6.85 11.58 26.48
C LYS A 349 5.81 11.28 25.39
N PRO A 350 4.84 10.39 25.65
CA PRO A 350 3.87 10.01 24.64
C PRO A 350 3.00 11.22 24.25
N TRP A 351 2.85 11.49 22.95
CA TRP A 351 1.99 12.56 22.43
C TRP A 351 0.56 12.11 22.17
N PHE A 352 0.35 10.79 22.15
CA PHE A 352 -0.94 10.16 21.91
C PHE A 352 -1.15 9.03 22.90
N GLY A 353 -2.40 8.86 23.33
CA GLY A 353 -2.82 7.76 24.19
C GLY A 353 -4.25 7.36 23.81
N ALA A 354 -4.48 6.06 23.76
CA ALA A 354 -5.81 5.50 23.54
C ALA A 354 -5.95 4.24 24.38
N SER A 355 -6.65 4.36 25.50
CA SER A 355 -6.94 3.21 26.35
C SER A 355 -8.13 2.39 25.86
N GLN A 356 -8.83 2.84 24.80
CA GLN A 356 -10.07 2.22 24.30
C GLN A 356 -11.12 2.03 25.41
N GLY A 357 -11.12 2.90 26.43
CA GLY A 357 -12.01 2.81 27.59
C GLY A 357 -11.54 1.85 28.69
N ILE A 358 -10.36 1.23 28.56
CA ILE A 358 -9.77 0.37 29.58
C ILE A 358 -9.11 1.24 30.66
N ALA A 359 -9.38 0.97 31.94
CA ALA A 359 -8.67 1.60 33.04
C ALA A 359 -7.32 0.88 33.26
N LEU A 360 -6.21 1.61 33.12
CA LEU A 360 -4.86 1.06 33.28
C LEU A 360 -4.30 1.36 34.69
N PRO A 361 -3.49 0.47 35.29
CA PRO A 361 -2.78 0.77 36.54
C PRO A 361 -1.82 1.97 36.40
N PRO A 362 -1.61 2.79 37.46
CA PRO A 362 -0.76 3.99 37.38
C PRO A 362 0.69 3.73 36.95
N GLU A 363 1.20 2.52 37.17
CA GLU A 363 2.56 2.12 36.80
C GLU A 363 2.76 1.95 35.29
N VAL A 364 1.66 1.76 34.55
CA VAL A 364 1.66 1.54 33.09
C VAL A 364 0.79 2.55 32.33
N ASP A 365 -0.01 3.36 33.05
CA ASP A 365 -0.78 4.48 32.49
C ASP A 365 0.13 5.70 32.32
N LEU A 366 0.92 5.68 31.24
CA LEU A 366 1.82 6.78 30.91
C LEU A 366 1.01 8.01 30.51
N PRO A 367 1.17 9.16 31.21
CA PRO A 367 0.41 10.36 30.89
C PRO A 367 0.82 10.89 29.51
N VAL A 368 -0.18 11.16 28.67
CA VAL A 368 0.02 11.88 27.41
C VAL A 368 0.47 13.30 27.71
N VAL A 369 1.55 13.73 27.08
CA VAL A 369 2.06 15.10 27.19
C VAL A 369 1.77 15.89 25.93
N VAL A 370 1.79 17.21 26.06
CA VAL A 370 1.63 18.12 24.91
C VAL A 370 2.79 17.90 23.93
N ALA A 371 2.46 17.62 22.68
CA ALA A 371 3.45 17.53 21.61
C ALA A 371 4.15 18.88 21.42
N MET A 372 5.47 18.86 21.32
CA MET A 372 6.29 20.07 21.16
C MET A 372 6.13 20.69 19.76
N THR A 373 6.35 21.99 19.64
CA THR A 373 6.41 22.68 18.34
C THR A 373 7.63 22.19 17.53
N PRO A 374 7.48 21.94 16.21
CA PRO A 374 6.29 22.18 15.38
C PRO A 374 5.29 21.01 15.34
N TYR A 375 5.60 19.86 15.94
CA TYR A 375 4.77 18.65 15.86
C TYR A 375 3.37 18.85 16.45
N GLY A 376 3.22 19.56 17.55
CA GLY A 376 1.91 19.87 18.13
C GLY A 376 0.99 20.63 17.17
N GLU A 377 1.54 21.56 16.40
CA GLU A 377 0.80 22.32 15.39
C GLU A 377 0.40 21.43 14.20
N GLN A 378 1.30 20.54 13.77
CA GLN A 378 1.02 19.55 12.72
C GLN A 378 -0.09 18.59 13.13
N ILE A 379 -0.09 18.12 14.39
CA ILE A 379 -1.13 17.25 14.95
C ILE A 379 -2.48 17.98 14.99
N ALA A 380 -2.49 19.24 15.45
CA ALA A 380 -3.71 20.05 15.47
C ALA A 380 -4.27 20.30 14.05
N ALA A 381 -3.40 20.51 13.06
CA ALA A 381 -3.80 20.61 11.66
C ALA A 381 -4.40 19.30 11.15
N LEU A 382 -3.74 18.16 11.41
CA LEU A 382 -4.21 16.83 11.04
C LEU A 382 -5.57 16.48 11.68
N ASN A 383 -5.82 16.95 12.91
CA ASN A 383 -7.10 16.73 13.60
C ASN A 383 -8.25 17.55 13.01
N ARG A 384 -7.98 18.68 12.36
CA ARG A 384 -8.98 19.47 11.62
C ARG A 384 -9.26 18.91 10.21
N GLN A 385 -8.43 18.01 9.73
CA GLN A 385 -8.57 17.41 8.41
C GLN A 385 -9.77 16.46 8.35
N ILE A 386 -10.61 16.66 7.33
CA ILE A 386 -11.76 15.82 7.02
C ILE A 386 -11.33 14.71 6.05
N GLY A 387 -11.63 13.46 6.39
CA GLY A 387 -11.30 12.29 5.57
C GLY A 387 -9.83 11.85 5.63
N ALA A 388 -9.59 10.67 5.06
CA ALA A 388 -8.27 10.05 4.97
C ALA A 388 -7.39 10.71 3.90
N ILE A 389 -6.08 10.75 4.14
CA ILE A 389 -5.05 10.91 3.11
C ILE A 389 -4.20 9.64 3.13
N ALA A 390 -4.17 8.94 2.01
CA ALA A 390 -3.39 7.72 1.88
C ALA A 390 -2.09 7.99 1.11
N PRO A 391 -0.97 7.35 1.47
CA PRO A 391 0.28 7.48 0.74
C PRO A 391 0.13 6.89 -0.68
N ARG A 392 0.66 7.60 -1.68
CA ARG A 392 0.60 7.15 -3.08
C ARG A 392 1.65 6.09 -3.40
N GLN A 393 1.27 5.05 -4.13
CA GLN A 393 2.06 3.89 -4.55
C GLN A 393 1.72 3.44 -5.99
N SER A 394 2.51 2.52 -6.55
CA SER A 394 2.14 1.83 -7.79
C SER A 394 0.99 0.86 -7.52
N MET A 395 0.02 0.80 -8.44
CA MET A 395 -1.21 0.00 -8.27
C MET A 395 -1.33 -1.17 -9.25
N LYS A 396 -0.25 -1.46 -10.00
CA LYS A 396 -0.15 -2.69 -10.81
C LYS A 396 -0.10 -3.89 -9.86
N ASP A 397 -1.13 -4.74 -9.94
CA ASP A 397 -1.31 -5.93 -9.10
C ASP A 397 -1.36 -5.65 -7.59
N ALA A 398 -1.57 -4.38 -7.21
CA ALA A 398 -1.65 -3.91 -5.84
C ALA A 398 -2.97 -3.17 -5.61
N SER A 399 -3.48 -3.22 -4.38
CA SER A 399 -4.77 -2.62 -4.03
C SER A 399 -4.90 -2.41 -2.52
N GLY A 400 -5.51 -1.30 -2.15
CA GLY A 400 -6.08 -1.01 -0.85
C GLY A 400 -7.55 -1.42 -0.72
N ALA A 401 -8.26 -1.63 -1.84
CA ALA A 401 -9.64 -2.06 -1.92
C ALA A 401 -9.78 -3.58 -1.81
N SER A 402 -9.44 -4.32 -2.86
CA SER A 402 -9.46 -5.77 -2.86
C SER A 402 -8.14 -6.43 -2.42
N ARG A 403 -8.25 -7.63 -1.85
CA ARG A 403 -7.13 -8.52 -1.52
C ARG A 403 -7.49 -9.96 -1.87
N MET A 404 -6.51 -10.74 -2.32
CA MET A 404 -6.62 -12.19 -2.42
C MET A 404 -5.95 -12.82 -1.19
N ASP A 405 -6.66 -13.68 -0.47
CA ASP A 405 -6.04 -14.48 0.58
C ASP A 405 -5.12 -15.54 -0.05
N PRO A 406 -3.81 -15.56 0.28
CA PRO A 406 -2.88 -16.47 -0.37
C PRO A 406 -3.12 -17.95 -0.03
N THR A 407 -3.75 -18.23 1.12
CA THR A 407 -4.00 -19.58 1.62
C THR A 407 -5.33 -20.11 1.11
N THR A 408 -6.40 -19.34 1.29
CA THR A 408 -7.76 -19.77 0.96
C THR A 408 -8.15 -19.46 -0.48
N GLN A 409 -7.47 -18.52 -1.14
CA GLN A 409 -7.86 -17.98 -2.45
C GLN A 409 -9.26 -17.35 -2.47
N ILE A 410 -9.75 -16.96 -1.29
CA ILE A 410 -10.97 -16.17 -1.17
C ILE A 410 -10.55 -14.70 -1.25
N SER A 411 -11.15 -13.97 -2.19
CA SER A 411 -10.98 -12.52 -2.27
C SER A 411 -11.78 -11.81 -1.18
N SER A 412 -11.32 -10.62 -0.82
CA SER A 412 -12.04 -9.70 0.06
C SER A 412 -12.03 -8.29 -0.51
N LEU A 413 -12.99 -7.48 -0.09
CA LEU A 413 -13.12 -6.05 -0.41
C LEU A 413 -13.22 -5.28 0.92
N TYR A 414 -12.27 -4.38 1.17
CA TYR A 414 -12.15 -3.63 2.43
C TYR A 414 -12.24 -4.52 3.70
N GLY A 415 -11.72 -5.74 3.62
CA GLY A 415 -11.71 -6.71 4.72
C GLY A 415 -12.93 -7.62 4.81
N VAL A 416 -13.98 -7.38 4.02
CA VAL A 416 -15.16 -8.27 3.93
C VAL A 416 -14.89 -9.35 2.89
N SER A 417 -14.96 -10.62 3.27
CA SER A 417 -14.74 -11.74 2.34
C SER A 417 -15.87 -11.79 1.29
N MET A 418 -15.60 -12.31 0.09
CA MET A 418 -16.68 -12.50 -0.91
C MET A 418 -17.76 -13.48 -0.43
N LEU A 419 -17.47 -14.36 0.53
CA LEU A 419 -18.44 -15.26 1.15
C LEU A 419 -19.39 -14.51 2.09
N ASP A 420 -18.87 -13.52 2.83
CA ASP A 420 -19.70 -12.64 3.68
C ASP A 420 -20.51 -11.68 2.81
N ALA A 421 -19.88 -11.10 1.78
CA ALA A 421 -20.55 -10.21 0.82
C ALA A 421 -21.73 -10.88 0.09
N ALA A 422 -21.65 -12.19 -0.17
CA ALA A 422 -22.72 -12.99 -0.75
C ALA A 422 -23.99 -13.05 0.11
N GLN A 423 -23.88 -12.77 1.41
CA GLN A 423 -25.00 -12.76 2.35
C GLN A 423 -25.62 -11.36 2.49
N HIS A 424 -25.04 -10.35 1.84
CA HIS A 424 -25.52 -8.98 1.88
C HIS A 424 -26.36 -8.64 0.64
N PRO A 425 -27.41 -7.81 0.79
CA PRO A 425 -28.20 -7.35 -0.34
C PRO A 425 -27.37 -6.42 -1.25
N LEU A 426 -27.83 -6.20 -2.48
CA LEU A 426 -27.08 -5.47 -3.50
C LEU A 426 -26.71 -4.04 -3.05
N GLU A 427 -27.62 -3.36 -2.35
CA GLU A 427 -27.42 -2.02 -1.79
C GLU A 427 -26.31 -1.99 -0.74
N ALA A 428 -26.25 -3.03 0.10
CA ALA A 428 -25.20 -3.15 1.10
C ALA A 428 -23.83 -3.35 0.46
N ASN A 429 -23.78 -4.07 -0.66
CA ASN A 429 -22.57 -4.26 -1.45
C ASN A 429 -22.18 -2.98 -2.23
N VAL A 430 -23.14 -2.14 -2.64
CA VAL A 430 -22.86 -0.79 -3.16
C VAL A 430 -22.17 0.06 -2.09
N ASN A 431 -22.70 0.07 -0.87
CA ASN A 431 -22.09 0.80 0.25
C ASN A 431 -20.68 0.28 0.57
N LEU A 432 -20.50 -1.04 0.61
CA LEU A 432 -19.18 -1.64 0.83
C LEU A 432 -18.17 -1.17 -0.22
N ALA A 433 -18.54 -1.21 -1.50
CA ALA A 433 -17.66 -0.84 -2.59
C ALA A 433 -17.27 0.64 -2.60
N LEU A 434 -18.19 1.54 -2.27
CA LEU A 434 -17.98 2.98 -2.36
C LEU A 434 -17.56 3.64 -1.03
N LEU A 435 -17.83 3.02 0.11
CA LEU A 435 -17.71 3.64 1.44
C LEU A 435 -16.94 2.81 2.48
N HIS A 436 -16.39 1.67 2.07
CA HIS A 436 -15.47 0.83 2.84
C HIS A 436 -16.10 0.21 4.11
N GLU A 437 -17.43 0.11 4.16
CA GLU A 437 -18.17 -0.54 5.24
C GLU A 437 -19.51 -1.10 4.74
N VAL A 438 -20.02 -2.14 5.40
CA VAL A 438 -21.34 -2.71 5.08
C VAL A 438 -22.43 -1.71 5.43
N ALA A 439 -23.46 -1.59 4.58
CA ALA A 439 -24.56 -0.66 4.80
C ALA A 439 -25.35 -0.98 6.07
N THR A 440 -25.83 0.08 6.72
CA THR A 440 -26.96 0.02 7.65
C THR A 440 -28.28 -0.04 6.87
N ASP A 441 -29.38 -0.40 7.55
CA ASP A 441 -30.72 -0.36 6.95
C ASP A 441 -31.07 1.02 6.37
N ASN A 442 -30.65 2.10 7.06
CA ASN A 442 -30.86 3.46 6.60
C ASN A 442 -30.06 3.74 5.31
N ALA A 443 -28.81 3.30 5.24
CA ALA A 443 -28.00 3.41 4.03
C ALA A 443 -28.61 2.63 2.85
N CYS A 444 -29.16 1.43 3.08
CA CYS A 444 -29.87 0.69 2.03
C CYS A 444 -31.08 1.46 1.49
N ARG A 445 -31.90 2.08 2.36
CA ARG A 445 -33.05 2.92 1.96
C ARG A 445 -32.61 4.10 1.09
N LEU A 446 -31.53 4.77 1.47
CA LEU A 446 -30.94 5.90 0.76
C LEU A 446 -30.40 5.50 -0.63
N ILE A 447 -29.68 4.38 -0.70
CA ILE A 447 -29.11 3.84 -1.95
C ILE A 447 -30.22 3.45 -2.93
N ASN A 448 -31.29 2.82 -2.45
CA ASN A 448 -32.45 2.45 -3.26
C ASN A 448 -33.05 3.67 -3.98
N VAL A 449 -33.25 4.79 -3.28
CA VAL A 449 -33.78 6.01 -3.91
C VAL A 449 -32.76 6.63 -4.86
N ALA A 450 -31.49 6.74 -4.45
CA ALA A 450 -30.46 7.40 -5.25
C ALA A 450 -30.17 6.69 -6.59
N ILE A 451 -30.04 5.36 -6.58
CA ILE A 451 -29.82 4.58 -7.79
C ILE A 451 -31.13 4.41 -8.56
N GLY A 452 -32.24 4.17 -7.86
CA GLY A 452 -33.57 4.01 -8.45
C GLY A 452 -33.98 5.19 -9.33
N ALA A 453 -33.66 6.42 -8.91
CA ALA A 453 -33.93 7.65 -9.66
C ALA A 453 -33.21 7.70 -11.01
N GLY A 454 -32.11 6.95 -11.20
CA GLY A 454 -31.32 6.92 -12.42
C GLY A 454 -31.61 5.76 -13.37
N LEU A 455 -32.54 4.87 -13.04
CA LEU A 455 -32.80 3.64 -13.82
C LEU A 455 -33.56 3.90 -15.13
N ASN A 456 -34.60 4.75 -15.08
CA ASN A 456 -35.43 4.99 -16.25
C ASN A 456 -34.78 6.03 -17.18
N LEU A 457 -34.15 5.53 -18.23
CA LEU A 457 -33.49 6.33 -19.26
C LEU A 457 -34.41 6.77 -20.41
N HIS A 458 -35.74 6.76 -20.22
CA HIS A 458 -36.68 7.19 -21.26
C HIS A 458 -36.38 8.63 -21.71
N GLY A 459 -36.12 8.81 -23.02
CA GLY A 459 -35.73 10.10 -23.60
C GLY A 459 -34.28 10.53 -23.33
N HIS A 460 -33.48 9.72 -22.63
CA HIS A 460 -32.08 10.03 -22.35
C HIS A 460 -31.14 9.54 -23.48
N PRO A 461 -30.14 10.34 -23.93
CA PRO A 461 -29.24 9.94 -25.01
C PRO A 461 -28.43 8.65 -24.75
N ALA A 462 -28.16 8.33 -23.48
CA ALA A 462 -27.49 7.09 -23.11
C ALA A 462 -28.29 5.84 -23.50
N LEU A 463 -29.63 5.90 -23.44
CA LEU A 463 -30.49 4.79 -23.89
C LEU A 463 -30.41 4.62 -25.40
N ALA A 464 -30.41 5.72 -26.15
CA ALA A 464 -30.26 5.69 -27.61
C ALA A 464 -28.90 5.07 -28.01
N ALA A 465 -27.81 5.44 -27.33
CA ALA A 465 -26.49 4.87 -27.57
C ALA A 465 -26.44 3.35 -27.25
N ALA A 466 -27.01 2.94 -26.10
CA ALA A 466 -27.10 1.53 -25.72
C ALA A 466 -27.94 0.72 -26.73
N GLN A 467 -29.08 1.28 -27.16
CA GLN A 467 -29.97 0.63 -28.12
C GLN A 467 -29.31 0.48 -29.50
N ALA A 468 -28.63 1.51 -29.99
CA ALA A 468 -27.87 1.42 -31.23
C ALA A 468 -26.76 0.36 -31.16
N ALA A 469 -26.04 0.28 -30.05
CA ALA A 469 -25.03 -0.76 -29.84
C ALA A 469 -25.66 -2.17 -29.82
N ARG A 470 -26.83 -2.32 -29.20
CA ARG A 470 -27.57 -3.59 -29.13
C ARG A 470 -28.08 -4.03 -30.50
N GLU A 471 -28.65 -3.11 -31.28
CA GLU A 471 -29.14 -3.36 -32.65
C GLU A 471 -28.01 -3.71 -33.63
N ALA A 472 -26.80 -3.20 -33.38
CA ALA A 472 -25.60 -3.59 -34.11
C ALA A 472 -25.03 -4.97 -33.71
N GLY A 473 -25.68 -5.69 -32.80
CA GLY A 473 -25.27 -7.03 -32.36
C GLY A 473 -24.07 -7.05 -31.41
N ASN A 474 -23.78 -5.93 -30.73
CA ASN A 474 -22.69 -5.88 -29.77
C ASN A 474 -23.02 -6.64 -28.47
N ALA A 475 -21.98 -7.18 -27.83
CA ALA A 475 -22.10 -7.85 -26.54
C ALA A 475 -22.51 -6.87 -25.40
N PRO A 476 -23.09 -7.37 -24.30
CA PRO A 476 -23.59 -6.55 -23.19
C PRO A 476 -22.59 -5.53 -22.63
N ASN A 477 -21.31 -5.88 -22.49
CA ASN A 477 -20.29 -4.96 -22.02
C ASN A 477 -20.12 -3.72 -22.93
N SER A 478 -20.24 -3.91 -24.25
CA SER A 478 -20.15 -2.84 -25.24
C SER A 478 -21.40 -1.96 -25.25
N VAL A 479 -22.58 -2.57 -25.03
CA VAL A 479 -23.84 -1.85 -24.84
C VAL A 479 -23.77 -0.92 -23.62
N LEU A 480 -23.28 -1.44 -22.49
CA LEU A 480 -23.07 -0.64 -21.28
C LEU A 480 -21.99 0.43 -21.48
N ALA A 481 -20.91 0.12 -22.22
CA ALA A 481 -19.86 1.08 -22.50
C ALA A 481 -20.37 2.26 -23.32
N ALA A 482 -21.22 2.01 -24.32
CA ALA A 482 -21.88 3.06 -25.10
C ALA A 482 -22.68 4.01 -24.20
N ALA A 483 -23.48 3.49 -23.27
CA ALA A 483 -24.19 4.32 -22.28
C ALA A 483 -23.24 5.10 -21.36
N ALA A 484 -22.20 4.44 -20.81
CA ALA A 484 -21.25 5.06 -19.91
C ALA A 484 -20.51 6.25 -20.54
N THR A 485 -20.17 6.17 -21.83
CA THR A 485 -19.48 7.28 -22.53
C THR A 485 -20.34 8.55 -22.61
N ILE A 486 -21.67 8.44 -22.59
CA ILE A 486 -22.60 9.59 -22.57
C ILE A 486 -22.66 10.24 -21.17
N MET A 487 -22.42 9.47 -20.12
CA MET A 487 -22.51 9.90 -18.71
C MET A 487 -21.25 10.64 -18.22
N GLY A 488 -20.82 11.66 -18.97
CA GLY A 488 -19.61 12.44 -18.71
C GLY A 488 -19.67 13.34 -17.47
N PRO A 489 -18.53 13.96 -17.08
CA PRO A 489 -18.38 14.70 -15.81
C PRO A 489 -19.38 15.83 -15.59
N ARG A 490 -19.78 16.53 -16.66
CA ARG A 490 -20.75 17.64 -16.59
C ARG A 490 -22.13 17.24 -16.08
N THR A 491 -22.51 15.97 -16.20
CA THR A 491 -23.81 15.46 -15.73
C THR A 491 -23.90 15.37 -14.20
N GLN A 492 -22.81 15.62 -13.48
CA GLN A 492 -22.66 15.36 -12.04
C GLN A 492 -22.15 16.55 -11.25
N GLU A 493 -21.65 17.56 -11.96
CA GLU A 493 -20.92 18.68 -11.38
C GLU A 493 -21.73 19.42 -10.32
N THR A 494 -23.02 19.66 -10.58
CA THR A 494 -23.93 20.32 -9.64
C THR A 494 -24.12 19.51 -8.35
N ALA A 495 -24.43 18.21 -8.45
CA ALA A 495 -24.55 17.34 -7.28
C ALA A 495 -23.24 17.25 -6.46
N ARG A 496 -22.08 17.16 -7.14
CA ARG A 496 -20.77 17.14 -6.46
C ARG A 496 -20.46 18.46 -5.76
N LYS A 497 -20.76 19.59 -6.39
CA LYS A 497 -20.63 20.93 -5.78
C LYS A 497 -21.54 21.08 -4.57
N ALA A 498 -22.81 20.67 -4.68
CA ALA A 498 -23.75 20.69 -3.57
C ALA A 498 -23.24 19.83 -2.40
N LEU A 499 -22.73 18.62 -2.67
CA LEU A 499 -22.16 17.74 -1.65
C LEU A 499 -20.95 18.37 -0.95
N ARG A 500 -20.05 19.00 -1.70
CA ARG A 500 -18.90 19.72 -1.16
C ARG A 500 -19.33 20.78 -0.14
N VAL A 501 -20.32 21.58 -0.49
CA VAL A 501 -20.88 22.63 0.38
C VAL A 501 -21.52 22.01 1.63
N LEU A 502 -22.26 20.91 1.50
CA LEU A 502 -22.83 20.20 2.66
C LEU A 502 -21.72 19.71 3.60
N ILE A 503 -20.66 19.09 3.08
CA ILE A 503 -19.56 18.58 3.90
C ILE A 503 -18.90 19.70 4.71
N GLU A 504 -18.55 20.80 4.05
CA GLU A 504 -17.89 21.93 4.70
C GLU A 504 -18.76 22.57 5.79
N ARG A 505 -20.04 22.82 5.48
CA ARG A 505 -20.96 23.52 6.40
C ARG A 505 -21.24 22.69 7.65
N PHE A 506 -21.56 21.41 7.48
CA PHE A 506 -21.90 20.56 8.61
C PHE A 506 -20.68 20.18 9.45
N ALA A 507 -19.49 20.12 8.85
CA ALA A 507 -18.27 19.88 9.60
C ALA A 507 -17.92 21.11 10.46
N ALA A 508 -18.07 22.31 9.89
CA ALA A 508 -17.91 23.56 10.64
C ALA A 508 -18.94 23.72 11.77
N ALA A 509 -20.15 23.19 11.58
CA ALA A 509 -21.21 23.18 12.59
C ALA A 509 -21.09 22.04 13.62
N GLY A 510 -20.09 21.17 13.50
CA GLY A 510 -19.81 20.13 14.49
C GLY A 510 -20.77 18.93 14.47
N LEU A 511 -21.43 18.66 13.33
CA LEU A 511 -22.29 17.48 13.17
C LEU A 511 -21.48 16.19 13.41
N ARG A 512 -21.91 15.37 14.37
CA ARG A 512 -21.23 14.10 14.69
C ARG A 512 -21.86 12.91 13.99
N ASP A 513 -23.18 12.89 13.94
CA ASP A 513 -23.97 11.81 13.34
C ASP A 513 -24.94 12.40 12.31
N ALA A 514 -24.93 11.85 11.10
CA ALA A 514 -25.78 12.29 10.00
C ALA A 514 -27.25 11.90 10.16
N GLU A 515 -27.55 11.01 11.11
CA GLU A 515 -28.90 10.56 11.45
C GLU A 515 -29.46 11.21 12.72
N ASP A 516 -28.75 12.17 13.32
CA ASP A 516 -29.16 12.85 14.55
C ASP A 516 -30.33 13.82 14.32
N GLU A 517 -31.54 13.33 14.60
CA GLU A 517 -32.77 14.12 14.52
C GLU A 517 -32.83 15.28 15.51
N SER A 518 -31.96 15.34 16.53
CA SER A 518 -31.90 16.46 17.47
C SER A 518 -31.00 17.61 17.01
N PHE A 519 -30.19 17.39 15.96
CA PHE A 519 -29.25 18.40 15.48
C PHE A 519 -29.96 19.66 14.96
N GLU A 520 -29.62 20.84 15.49
CA GLU A 520 -30.25 22.08 15.05
C GLU A 520 -29.71 22.57 13.70
N THR A 521 -30.58 22.59 12.69
CA THR A 521 -30.24 22.95 11.31
C THR A 521 -30.52 24.43 10.98
N ALA A 522 -31.38 25.09 11.77
CA ALA A 522 -31.83 26.47 11.55
C ALA A 522 -30.70 27.53 11.56
N ALA A 523 -29.61 27.28 12.30
CA ALA A 523 -28.46 28.21 12.37
C ALA A 523 -27.58 28.18 11.11
N LEU A 524 -27.75 27.17 10.24
CA LEU A 524 -27.05 27.05 8.97
C LEU A 524 -27.68 28.00 7.92
N LYS A 525 -27.45 29.31 8.06
CA LYS A 525 -28.01 30.38 7.21
C LYS A 525 -27.64 30.29 5.71
N ALA A 526 -28.53 30.86 4.89
CA ALA A 526 -28.84 30.58 3.48
C ALA A 526 -27.91 31.13 2.37
N ASN A 527 -26.64 31.47 2.63
CA ASN A 527 -25.80 32.16 1.65
C ASN A 527 -25.58 31.38 0.33
N ASP A 528 -25.74 30.05 0.35
CA ASP A 528 -25.64 29.16 -0.82
C ASP A 528 -26.97 28.48 -1.19
N ALA A 529 -28.13 29.02 -0.78
CA ALA A 529 -29.44 28.42 -1.05
C ALA A 529 -29.64 28.15 -2.56
N ALA A 530 -29.12 29.02 -3.42
CA ALA A 530 -29.15 28.85 -4.88
C ALA A 530 -28.39 27.60 -5.39
N THR A 531 -27.50 27.00 -4.59
CA THR A 531 -26.82 25.73 -4.91
C THR A 531 -27.76 24.53 -4.73
N PHE A 532 -28.78 24.67 -3.88
CA PHE A 532 -29.66 23.57 -3.48
C PHE A 532 -31.09 23.71 -4.03
N THR A 533 -31.61 24.94 -4.05
CA THR A 533 -32.99 25.26 -4.38
C THR A 533 -33.09 26.22 -5.57
N GLY A 534 -34.17 26.07 -6.33
CA GLY A 534 -34.53 26.93 -7.45
C GLY A 534 -35.98 27.43 -7.35
N SER A 535 -36.38 28.27 -8.30
CA SER A 535 -37.73 28.86 -8.35
C SER A 535 -38.81 27.92 -8.92
N ARG A 536 -38.42 26.83 -9.59
CA ARG A 536 -39.34 25.86 -10.20
C ARG A 536 -39.23 24.52 -9.49
N ALA A 537 -40.37 23.85 -9.30
CA ALA A 537 -40.42 22.48 -8.81
C ALA A 537 -39.70 21.53 -9.79
N ASP A 538 -38.85 20.66 -9.24
CA ASP A 538 -38.22 19.55 -9.95
C ASP A 538 -39.01 18.27 -9.63
N PRO A 539 -39.74 17.67 -10.59
CA PRO A 539 -40.57 16.48 -10.34
C PRO A 539 -39.77 15.29 -9.81
N LEU A 540 -38.52 15.13 -10.25
CA LEU A 540 -37.66 14.04 -9.78
C LEU A 540 -37.24 14.28 -8.33
N ALA A 541 -36.89 15.52 -7.98
CA ALA A 541 -36.58 15.89 -6.60
C ALA A 541 -37.77 15.63 -5.66
N GLN A 542 -38.98 15.99 -6.09
CA GLN A 542 -40.21 15.72 -5.33
C GLN A 542 -40.45 14.23 -5.13
N ALA A 543 -40.31 13.43 -6.19
CA ALA A 543 -40.45 11.98 -6.11
C ALA A 543 -39.40 11.35 -5.19
N MET A 544 -38.14 11.78 -5.28
CA MET A 544 -37.06 11.31 -4.40
C MET A 544 -37.33 11.69 -2.93
N LEU A 545 -37.76 12.92 -2.66
CA LEU A 545 -38.07 13.37 -1.29
C LEU A 545 -39.26 12.62 -0.70
N ALA A 546 -40.32 12.39 -1.47
CA ALA A 546 -41.47 11.59 -1.05
C ALA A 546 -41.06 10.13 -0.78
N ALA A 547 -40.22 9.56 -1.64
CA ALA A 547 -39.72 8.21 -1.48
C ALA A 547 -38.83 8.02 -0.24
N LEU A 548 -37.97 8.98 0.07
CA LEU A 548 -37.17 8.97 1.30
C LEU A 548 -38.06 8.94 2.55
N GLU A 549 -39.17 9.67 2.53
CA GLU A 549 -40.15 9.69 3.62
C GLU A 549 -40.94 8.39 3.72
N ALA A 550 -41.45 7.88 2.58
CA ALA A 550 -42.17 6.61 2.51
C ALA A 550 -41.32 5.43 3.03
N ARG A 551 -40.00 5.48 2.82
CA ARG A 551 -39.05 4.50 3.34
C ARG A 551 -38.63 4.73 4.79
N GLY A 552 -38.99 5.86 5.40
CA GLY A 552 -38.51 6.26 6.72
C GLY A 552 -36.98 6.41 6.76
N ALA A 553 -36.39 7.02 5.74
CA ALA A 553 -34.96 7.32 5.70
C ALA A 553 -34.65 8.52 6.60
N ARG A 554 -33.62 8.39 7.45
CA ARG A 554 -33.16 9.45 8.36
C ARG A 554 -31.96 10.16 7.77
N SER A 555 -32.00 11.48 7.75
CA SER A 555 -30.90 12.31 7.26
C SER A 555 -31.08 13.76 7.71
N VAL A 556 -30.11 14.27 8.45
CA VAL A 556 -30.02 15.70 8.80
C VAL A 556 -29.91 16.57 7.54
N PHE A 557 -29.21 16.09 6.51
CA PHE A 557 -29.02 16.82 5.26
C PHE A 557 -30.33 16.92 4.45
N VAL A 558 -31.11 15.84 4.37
CA VAL A 558 -32.42 15.85 3.68
C VAL A 558 -33.41 16.74 4.43
N ARG A 559 -33.42 16.69 5.77
CA ARG A 559 -34.23 17.61 6.58
C ARG A 559 -33.86 19.07 6.31
N GLN A 560 -32.56 19.40 6.32
CA GLN A 560 -32.11 20.75 6.01
C GLN A 560 -32.56 21.20 4.62
N LEU A 561 -32.52 20.33 3.60
CA LEU A 561 -33.01 20.68 2.26
C LEU A 561 -34.50 21.02 2.24
N ARG A 562 -35.33 20.36 3.06
CA ARG A 562 -36.77 20.63 3.17
C ARG A 562 -37.08 21.96 3.87
N GLU A 563 -36.18 22.39 4.76
CA GLU A 563 -36.30 23.66 5.50
C GLU A 563 -35.83 24.88 4.68
N LEU A 564 -35.07 24.67 3.60
CA LEU A 564 -34.60 25.75 2.74
C LEU A 564 -35.76 26.36 1.93
N PRO A 565 -35.75 27.70 1.71
CA PRO A 565 -36.74 28.35 0.85
C PRO A 565 -36.55 27.93 -0.63
N GLY A 566 -37.67 27.77 -1.35
CA GLY A 566 -37.71 27.39 -2.76
C GLY A 566 -37.90 25.89 -2.98
N HIS A 567 -37.61 25.41 -4.18
CA HIS A 567 -37.75 24.00 -4.56
C HIS A 567 -36.39 23.33 -4.71
N ALA A 568 -36.13 22.26 -3.97
CA ALA A 568 -34.91 21.47 -4.11
C ALA A 568 -34.79 20.87 -5.51
N SER A 569 -33.56 20.84 -6.04
CA SER A 569 -33.24 20.11 -7.29
C SER A 569 -32.91 18.64 -7.02
N ALA A 570 -33.05 17.78 -8.03
CA ALA A 570 -32.70 16.36 -7.90
C ALA A 570 -31.21 16.17 -7.56
N ASP A 571 -30.33 17.04 -8.07
CA ASP A 571 -28.90 17.10 -7.74
C ASP A 571 -28.67 17.41 -6.26
N ALA A 572 -29.46 18.33 -5.68
CA ALA A 572 -29.39 18.65 -4.25
C ALA A 572 -29.84 17.47 -3.39
N VAL A 573 -30.96 16.83 -3.74
CA VAL A 573 -31.45 15.65 -3.00
C VAL A 573 -30.44 14.51 -3.06
N LEU A 574 -29.85 14.24 -4.24
CA LEU A 574 -28.78 13.26 -4.39
C LEU A 574 -27.54 13.63 -3.56
N ALA A 575 -27.17 14.91 -3.52
CA ALA A 575 -26.06 15.38 -2.69
C ALA A 575 -26.32 15.17 -1.19
N ALA A 576 -27.54 15.41 -0.70
CA ALA A 576 -27.89 15.15 0.69
C ALA A 576 -27.90 13.66 1.04
N ILE A 577 -28.38 12.80 0.13
CA ILE A 577 -28.25 11.35 0.27
C ILE A 577 -26.77 10.97 0.40
N CYS A 578 -25.93 11.45 -0.53
CA CYS A 578 -24.50 11.15 -0.54
C CYS A 578 -23.78 11.68 0.71
N ALA A 579 -24.16 12.87 1.21
CA ALA A 579 -23.61 13.44 2.43
C ALA A 579 -23.92 12.55 3.64
N THR A 580 -25.16 12.03 3.72
CA THR A 580 -25.59 11.12 4.78
C THR A 580 -24.79 9.83 4.77
N LEU A 581 -24.68 9.20 3.59
CA LEU A 581 -23.95 7.96 3.40
C LEU A 581 -22.45 8.11 3.71
N ALA A 582 -21.83 9.21 3.27
CA ALA A 582 -20.39 9.42 3.42
C ALA A 582 -19.98 9.94 4.80
N TRP A 583 -20.88 10.53 5.60
CA TRP A 583 -20.53 11.28 6.81
C TRP A 583 -19.73 10.45 7.82
N GLY A 584 -20.29 9.29 8.23
CA GLY A 584 -19.66 8.41 9.21
C GLY A 584 -18.27 7.95 8.78
N PRO A 585 -18.12 7.31 7.60
CA PRO A 585 -16.83 6.93 7.06
C PRO A 585 -15.83 8.09 6.94
N LEU A 586 -16.30 9.28 6.55
CA LEU A 586 -15.47 10.46 6.35
C LEU A 586 -14.94 11.01 7.68
N MET A 587 -15.80 11.14 8.69
CA MET A 587 -15.41 11.60 10.04
C MET A 587 -14.49 10.61 10.76
N ARG A 588 -14.67 9.30 10.51
CA ARG A 588 -13.78 8.24 11.02
C ARG A 588 -12.50 8.08 10.18
N LYS A 589 -12.26 8.92 9.17
CA LYS A 589 -11.10 8.86 8.26
C LYS A 589 -10.94 7.47 7.60
N ARG A 590 -12.05 6.80 7.27
CA ARG A 590 -12.07 5.55 6.48
C ARG A 590 -12.03 5.78 4.98
N ILE A 591 -12.68 6.84 4.52
CA ILE A 591 -12.68 7.31 3.14
C ILE A 591 -12.01 8.68 3.06
N SER A 592 -11.54 9.05 1.86
CA SER A 592 -11.07 10.41 1.62
C SER A 592 -12.24 11.35 1.31
N ARG A 593 -11.96 12.64 1.34
CA ARG A 593 -12.89 13.65 0.83
C ARG A 593 -13.18 13.47 -0.66
N LEU A 594 -12.19 13.05 -1.45
CA LEU A 594 -12.35 12.75 -2.87
C LEU A 594 -13.33 11.59 -3.12
N THR A 595 -13.25 10.52 -2.33
CA THR A 595 -14.18 9.39 -2.38
C THR A 595 -15.61 9.86 -2.11
N ALA A 596 -15.81 10.64 -1.04
CA ALA A 596 -17.11 11.23 -0.72
C ALA A 596 -17.64 12.11 -1.87
N GLU A 597 -16.81 13.04 -2.38
CA GLU A 597 -17.17 13.94 -3.48
C GLU A 597 -17.40 13.25 -4.83
N SER A 598 -17.00 11.98 -4.98
CA SER A 598 -17.22 11.16 -6.18
C SER A 598 -18.53 10.36 -6.11
N LEU A 599 -19.12 10.21 -4.91
CA LEU A 599 -20.28 9.37 -4.67
C LEU A 599 -21.51 9.71 -5.55
N PRO A 600 -21.90 10.99 -5.76
CA PRO A 600 -23.04 11.30 -6.64
C PRO A 600 -22.87 10.77 -8.06
N TRP A 601 -21.64 10.81 -8.58
CA TRP A 601 -21.32 10.33 -9.92
C TRP A 601 -21.43 8.80 -9.99
N TRP A 602 -20.91 8.10 -8.98
CA TRP A 602 -21.02 6.63 -8.91
C TRP A 602 -22.48 6.15 -8.89
N LEU A 603 -23.32 6.73 -8.03
CA LEU A 603 -24.71 6.31 -7.91
C LEU A 603 -25.50 6.54 -9.21
N ARG A 604 -25.25 7.67 -9.90
CA ARG A 604 -25.85 7.94 -11.22
C ARG A 604 -25.32 7.01 -12.31
N LEU A 605 -24.03 6.68 -12.31
CA LEU A 605 -23.46 5.71 -13.24
C LEU A 605 -24.07 4.32 -13.05
N PHE A 606 -24.23 3.86 -11.81
CA PHE A 606 -24.85 2.55 -11.54
C PHE A 606 -26.32 2.51 -11.97
N GLY A 607 -27.10 3.55 -11.67
CA GLY A 607 -28.48 3.67 -12.14
C GLY A 607 -28.56 3.63 -13.67
N ALA A 608 -27.72 4.43 -14.35
CA ALA A 608 -27.70 4.47 -15.81
C ALA A 608 -27.22 3.16 -16.46
N LEU A 609 -26.25 2.45 -15.87
CA LEU A 609 -25.78 1.18 -16.43
C LEU A 609 -26.78 0.04 -16.23
N ILE A 610 -27.45 -0.02 -15.07
CA ILE A 610 -28.56 -0.97 -14.84
C ILE A 610 -29.73 -0.63 -15.76
N GLY A 611 -30.04 0.65 -15.96
CA GLY A 611 -31.04 1.09 -16.93
C GLY A 611 -30.68 0.72 -18.37
N ALA A 612 -29.42 0.95 -18.77
CA ALA A 612 -28.96 0.71 -20.15
C ALA A 612 -28.85 -0.77 -20.53
N SER A 613 -28.78 -1.68 -19.56
CA SER A 613 -28.83 -3.13 -19.83
C SER A 613 -30.20 -3.55 -20.41
N VAL A 614 -31.24 -2.77 -20.13
CA VAL A 614 -32.62 -3.01 -20.56
C VAL A 614 -32.87 -2.43 -21.97
N PRO A 615 -33.63 -3.13 -22.85
CA PRO A 615 -34.02 -2.61 -24.16
C PRO A 615 -34.93 -1.38 -24.09
N ALA A 616 -34.80 -0.46 -25.06
CA ALA A 616 -35.53 0.80 -25.07
C ALA A 616 -37.06 0.65 -24.99
N GLN A 617 -37.62 -0.47 -25.47
CA GLN A 617 -39.05 -0.78 -25.44
C GLN A 617 -39.61 -0.96 -24.03
N GLN A 618 -38.76 -1.22 -23.03
CA GLN A 618 -39.16 -1.36 -21.63
C GLN A 618 -38.99 -0.06 -20.81
N HIS A 619 -38.64 1.04 -21.48
CA HIS A 619 -38.58 2.38 -20.90
C HIS A 619 -39.76 3.23 -21.39
N ALA A 620 -40.61 3.69 -20.48
CA ALA A 620 -41.71 4.59 -20.79
C ALA A 620 -41.70 5.81 -19.86
N GLY A 621 -42.40 6.89 -20.25
CA GLY A 621 -42.64 8.02 -19.36
C GLY A 621 -43.29 7.55 -18.06
N GLY A 622 -42.52 7.57 -16.95
CA GLY A 622 -42.98 7.14 -15.63
C GLY A 622 -42.91 5.64 -15.32
N ARG A 623 -42.48 4.77 -16.24
CA ARG A 623 -42.36 3.31 -15.99
C ARG A 623 -41.05 2.72 -16.50
N PHE A 624 -40.51 1.75 -15.77
CA PHE A 624 -39.30 0.99 -16.11
C PHE A 624 -39.55 -0.50 -15.91
N CYS A 625 -39.29 -1.33 -16.93
CA CYS A 625 -39.62 -2.76 -16.94
C CYS A 625 -41.09 -3.06 -16.59
N GLY A 626 -42.01 -2.16 -16.96
CA GLY A 626 -43.43 -2.27 -16.63
C GLY A 626 -43.80 -1.85 -15.19
N ILE A 627 -42.83 -1.50 -14.33
CA ILE A 627 -43.05 -1.07 -12.95
C ILE A 627 -43.13 0.47 -12.90
N ASP A 628 -44.04 1.01 -12.08
CA ASP A 628 -44.15 2.46 -11.88
C ASP A 628 -42.92 3.02 -11.15
N MET A 629 -42.42 4.18 -11.59
CA MET A 629 -41.26 4.80 -10.94
C MET A 629 -41.50 5.15 -9.48
N THR A 630 -42.75 5.45 -9.08
CA THR A 630 -43.13 5.68 -7.68
C THR A 630 -42.97 4.40 -6.88
N GLU A 631 -43.40 3.24 -7.41
CA GLU A 631 -43.22 1.94 -6.77
C GLU A 631 -41.73 1.59 -6.63
N ILE A 632 -40.94 1.81 -7.68
CA ILE A 632 -39.49 1.61 -7.67
C ILE A 632 -38.85 2.45 -6.56
N LEU A 633 -39.19 3.73 -6.49
CA LEU A 633 -38.57 4.65 -5.55
C LEU A 633 -39.05 4.43 -4.11
N GLU A 634 -40.31 4.11 -3.86
CA GLU A 634 -40.87 4.00 -2.50
C GLU A 634 -40.72 2.62 -1.88
N ARG A 635 -40.80 1.54 -2.67
CA ARG A 635 -41.01 0.18 -2.14
C ARG A 635 -39.94 -0.81 -2.54
N ARG A 636 -39.57 -0.84 -3.82
CA ARG A 636 -38.71 -1.90 -4.37
C ARG A 636 -37.26 -1.75 -3.90
N SER A 637 -36.59 -2.86 -3.65
CA SER A 637 -35.14 -2.90 -3.46
C SER A 637 -34.42 -2.81 -4.81
N LEU A 638 -33.20 -2.26 -4.82
CA LEU A 638 -32.31 -2.29 -5.98
C LEU A 638 -32.02 -3.74 -6.39
N GLY A 639 -31.91 -4.66 -5.44
CA GLY A 639 -31.79 -6.10 -5.72
C GLY A 639 -32.93 -6.63 -6.60
N GLU A 640 -34.18 -6.36 -6.23
CA GLU A 640 -35.36 -6.76 -7.02
C GLU A 640 -35.37 -6.12 -8.41
N ILE A 641 -35.07 -4.82 -8.49
CA ILE A 641 -35.12 -4.12 -9.79
C ILE A 641 -33.97 -4.55 -10.70
N ALA A 642 -32.77 -4.78 -10.16
CA ALA A 642 -31.66 -5.33 -10.92
C ALA A 642 -31.96 -6.76 -11.43
N PHE A 643 -32.67 -7.57 -10.65
CA PHE A 643 -33.15 -8.88 -11.07
C PHE A 643 -34.14 -8.77 -12.23
N VAL A 644 -35.15 -7.91 -12.11
CA VAL A 644 -36.15 -7.68 -13.18
C VAL A 644 -35.49 -7.13 -14.44
N ALA A 645 -34.56 -6.17 -14.30
CA ALA A 645 -33.80 -5.61 -15.42
C ALA A 645 -32.95 -6.67 -16.15
N LEU A 646 -32.38 -7.63 -15.40
CA LEU A 646 -31.54 -8.68 -15.96
C LEU A 646 -32.35 -9.80 -16.63
N LEU A 647 -33.45 -10.23 -16.00
CA LEU A 647 -34.14 -11.49 -16.34
C LEU A 647 -35.53 -11.28 -16.94
N GLY A 648 -36.08 -10.06 -16.90
CA GLY A 648 -37.37 -9.73 -17.49
C GLY A 648 -38.58 -10.36 -16.79
N GLN A 649 -38.41 -10.86 -15.56
CA GLN A 649 -39.47 -11.50 -14.76
C GLN A 649 -39.41 -11.09 -13.29
N GLU A 650 -40.54 -11.15 -12.61
CA GLU A 650 -40.65 -10.87 -11.17
C GLU A 650 -39.94 -11.96 -10.34
N PRO A 651 -39.07 -11.60 -9.37
CA PRO A 651 -38.40 -12.59 -8.54
C PRO A 651 -39.34 -13.20 -7.49
N ASN A 652 -39.20 -14.50 -7.26
CA ASN A 652 -39.60 -15.10 -5.98
C ASN A 652 -38.45 -15.02 -4.95
N ALA A 653 -38.72 -15.38 -3.70
CA ALA A 653 -37.75 -15.25 -2.62
C ALA A 653 -36.48 -16.11 -2.80
N ALA A 654 -36.61 -17.30 -3.39
CA ALA A 654 -35.47 -18.20 -3.62
C ALA A 654 -34.58 -17.69 -4.75
N ASP A 655 -35.19 -17.24 -5.86
CA ASP A 655 -34.45 -16.73 -7.01
C ASP A 655 -33.77 -15.39 -6.70
N LEU A 656 -34.41 -14.51 -5.93
CA LEU A 656 -33.81 -13.27 -5.45
C LEU A 656 -32.60 -13.54 -4.56
N PHE A 657 -32.72 -14.52 -3.66
CA PHE A 657 -31.62 -14.93 -2.79
C PHE A 657 -30.45 -15.51 -3.61
N ALA A 658 -30.72 -16.35 -4.60
CA ALA A 658 -29.70 -16.89 -5.48
C ALA A 658 -28.98 -15.79 -6.28
N PHE A 659 -29.73 -14.82 -6.79
CA PHE A 659 -29.16 -13.64 -7.45
C PHE A 659 -28.28 -12.82 -6.50
N GLN A 660 -28.71 -12.60 -5.25
CA GLN A 660 -27.93 -11.90 -4.24
C GLN A 660 -26.59 -12.60 -3.94
N VAL A 661 -26.62 -13.93 -3.78
CA VAL A 661 -25.42 -14.73 -3.55
C VAL A 661 -24.43 -14.57 -4.72
N LEU A 662 -24.92 -14.62 -5.96
CA LEU A 662 -24.08 -14.39 -7.14
C LEU A 662 -23.47 -12.99 -7.15
N VAL A 663 -24.26 -11.96 -6.86
CA VAL A 663 -23.78 -10.58 -6.79
C VAL A 663 -22.62 -10.45 -5.80
N GLY A 664 -22.77 -10.94 -4.57
CA GLY A 664 -21.72 -10.80 -3.57
C GLY A 664 -20.45 -11.61 -3.87
N LEU A 665 -20.59 -12.81 -4.44
CA LEU A 665 -19.42 -13.63 -4.82
C LEU A 665 -18.60 -13.03 -5.95
N LEU A 666 -19.22 -12.23 -6.81
CA LEU A 666 -18.62 -11.72 -8.06
C LEU A 666 -18.10 -10.29 -7.98
N LEU A 667 -18.23 -9.62 -6.82
CA LEU A 667 -17.73 -8.27 -6.56
C LEU A 667 -16.26 -8.12 -6.98
N THR A 668 -15.37 -8.96 -6.46
CA THR A 668 -13.95 -8.93 -6.80
C THR A 668 -13.32 -10.32 -6.86
N ASN A 669 -12.31 -10.48 -7.70
CA ASN A 669 -11.43 -11.65 -7.70
C ASN A 669 -9.96 -11.23 -7.53
N GLY A 670 -9.74 -10.09 -6.85
CA GLY A 670 -8.44 -9.52 -6.53
C GLY A 670 -7.92 -8.49 -7.55
N PRO A 671 -6.82 -7.80 -7.20
CA PRO A 671 -6.33 -6.64 -7.94
C PRO A 671 -5.64 -6.97 -9.26
N GLY A 672 -5.17 -8.21 -9.43
CA GLY A 672 -4.52 -8.69 -10.66
C GLY A 672 -5.49 -9.06 -11.77
N THR A 673 -6.81 -8.97 -11.56
CA THR A 673 -7.80 -9.33 -12.59
C THR A 673 -7.76 -8.33 -13.74
N ILE A 674 -7.92 -8.82 -14.98
CA ILE A 674 -7.87 -7.93 -16.15
C ILE A 674 -8.93 -6.83 -16.12
N SER A 675 -10.09 -7.09 -15.51
CA SER A 675 -11.15 -6.09 -15.26
C SER A 675 -10.67 -4.96 -14.35
N ALA A 676 -9.94 -5.29 -13.27
CA ALA A 676 -9.39 -4.29 -12.35
C ALA A 676 -8.21 -3.54 -12.98
N GLN A 677 -7.35 -4.23 -13.73
CA GLN A 677 -6.22 -3.62 -14.45
C GLN A 677 -6.70 -2.67 -15.55
N GLY A 678 -7.76 -3.03 -16.29
CA GLY A 678 -8.40 -2.15 -17.27
C GLY A 678 -8.95 -0.88 -16.65
N ALA A 679 -9.64 -1.01 -15.52
CA ALA A 679 -10.17 0.12 -14.74
C ALA A 679 -9.05 1.06 -14.24
N LYS A 680 -8.00 0.51 -13.62
CA LYS A 680 -6.85 1.29 -13.13
C LYS A 680 -5.98 1.87 -14.25
N GLY A 681 -5.90 1.17 -15.39
CA GLY A 681 -5.23 1.68 -16.59
C GLY A 681 -5.91 2.94 -17.11
N ALA A 682 -7.25 2.96 -17.13
CA ALA A 682 -8.02 4.13 -17.54
C ALA A 682 -7.83 5.34 -16.60
N VAL A 683 -7.75 5.10 -15.28
CA VAL A 683 -7.38 6.14 -14.31
C VAL A 683 -5.94 6.61 -14.51
N SER A 684 -4.98 5.70 -14.74
CA SER A 684 -3.57 6.04 -15.03
C SER A 684 -3.44 6.89 -16.30
N ALA A 685 -4.32 6.70 -17.28
CA ALA A 685 -4.33 7.51 -18.49
C ALA A 685 -4.72 8.98 -18.23
N ASP A 686 -5.42 9.29 -17.13
CA ASP A 686 -5.74 10.66 -16.73
C ASP A 686 -4.71 11.25 -15.75
N GLY A 687 -3.88 10.42 -15.12
CA GLY A 687 -2.94 10.81 -14.08
C GLY A 687 -3.60 10.86 -12.69
N PRO A 688 -3.60 9.77 -11.90
CA PRO A 688 -4.24 9.74 -10.57
C PRO A 688 -3.66 10.77 -9.60
N GLU A 689 -2.45 11.27 -9.85
CA GLU A 689 -1.80 12.35 -9.10
C GLU A 689 -2.60 13.66 -9.13
N ASP A 690 -3.42 13.86 -10.16
CA ASP A 690 -4.37 14.97 -10.32
C ASP A 690 -5.80 14.43 -10.48
N PRO A 691 -6.47 14.08 -9.36
CA PRO A 691 -7.74 13.35 -9.41
C PRO A 691 -8.89 14.08 -10.10
N GLU A 692 -8.83 15.40 -10.25
CA GLU A 692 -9.86 16.16 -10.96
C GLU A 692 -9.90 15.85 -12.46
N ARG A 693 -8.78 15.38 -13.02
CA ARG A 693 -8.70 14.93 -14.42
C ARG A 693 -9.33 13.57 -14.66
N VAL A 694 -9.46 12.75 -13.61
CA VAL A 694 -9.93 11.37 -13.73
C VAL A 694 -11.42 11.34 -14.02
N GLN A 695 -11.80 10.75 -15.15
CA GLN A 695 -13.21 10.60 -15.53
C GLN A 695 -13.76 9.23 -15.12
N LEU A 696 -14.64 9.17 -14.12
CA LEU A 696 -15.14 7.90 -13.56
C LEU A 696 -15.87 7.05 -14.61
N ASN A 697 -16.63 7.69 -15.50
CA ASN A 697 -17.33 7.00 -16.58
C ASN A 697 -16.33 6.36 -17.57
N LYS A 698 -15.24 7.07 -17.92
CA LYS A 698 -14.14 6.53 -18.73
C LYS A 698 -13.43 5.37 -18.02
N SER A 699 -13.25 5.48 -16.71
CA SER A 699 -12.64 4.41 -15.90
C SER A 699 -13.51 3.14 -15.88
N LEU A 700 -14.84 3.27 -15.82
CA LEU A 700 -15.76 2.14 -16.02
C LEU A 700 -15.70 1.57 -17.44
N VAL A 701 -15.54 2.41 -18.47
CA VAL A 701 -15.29 1.92 -19.85
C VAL A 701 -13.99 1.11 -19.91
N GLY A 702 -12.95 1.50 -19.17
CA GLY A 702 -11.73 0.71 -18.98
C GLY A 702 -12.02 -0.69 -18.43
N PHE A 703 -12.88 -0.81 -17.43
CA PHE A 703 -13.38 -2.11 -16.96
C PHE A 703 -14.15 -2.87 -18.05
N LEU A 704 -15.16 -2.25 -18.67
CA LEU A 704 -16.07 -2.90 -19.62
C LEU A 704 -15.34 -3.43 -20.86
N THR A 705 -14.37 -2.69 -21.36
CA THR A 705 -13.52 -3.09 -22.51
C THR A 705 -12.57 -4.24 -22.19
N HIS A 706 -12.32 -4.53 -20.90
CA HIS A 706 -11.51 -5.66 -20.43
C HIS A 706 -12.37 -6.82 -19.93
N THR A 707 -13.65 -6.84 -20.29
CA THR A 707 -14.55 -7.99 -20.13
C THR A 707 -15.01 -8.49 -21.49
N GLY A 708 -15.32 -9.77 -21.60
CA GLY A 708 -15.73 -10.40 -22.85
C GLY A 708 -15.82 -11.91 -22.70
N TYR A 709 -15.89 -12.63 -23.82
CA TYR A 709 -15.99 -14.09 -23.83
C TYR A 709 -14.88 -14.78 -23.01
N ALA A 710 -13.65 -14.28 -23.08
CA ALA A 710 -12.51 -14.84 -22.34
C ALA A 710 -12.48 -14.47 -20.84
N HIS A 711 -13.16 -13.40 -20.43
CA HIS A 711 -13.19 -12.92 -19.03
C HIS A 711 -14.57 -12.36 -18.69
N GLY A 712 -15.36 -13.17 -17.98
CA GLY A 712 -16.75 -12.89 -17.65
C GLY A 712 -17.76 -13.66 -18.50
N GLY A 713 -17.36 -14.24 -19.64
CA GLY A 713 -18.23 -15.01 -20.54
C GLY A 713 -18.35 -16.51 -20.27
N ASN A 714 -17.45 -17.10 -19.46
CA ASN A 714 -17.41 -18.55 -19.22
C ASN A 714 -18.72 -19.13 -18.64
N GLY A 715 -19.49 -18.33 -17.91
CA GLY A 715 -20.79 -18.75 -17.38
C GLY A 715 -21.76 -19.18 -18.49
N PHE A 716 -21.71 -18.54 -19.66
CA PHE A 716 -22.51 -18.96 -20.81
C PHE A 716 -22.08 -20.32 -21.37
N GLU A 717 -20.77 -20.59 -21.47
CA GLU A 717 -20.29 -21.91 -21.88
C GLU A 717 -20.79 -23.00 -20.92
N GLY A 718 -20.86 -22.70 -19.63
CA GLY A 718 -21.45 -23.57 -18.62
C GLY A 718 -22.95 -23.80 -18.83
N ILE A 719 -23.72 -22.76 -19.15
CA ILE A 719 -25.16 -22.89 -19.45
C ILE A 719 -25.38 -23.71 -20.72
N SER A 720 -24.66 -23.42 -21.80
CA SER A 720 -24.74 -24.18 -23.05
C SER A 720 -24.39 -25.64 -22.84
N PHE A 721 -23.34 -25.93 -22.06
CA PHE A 721 -22.97 -27.29 -21.68
C PHE A 721 -24.09 -28.01 -20.93
N LEU A 722 -24.69 -27.36 -19.92
CA LEU A 722 -25.80 -27.94 -19.16
C LEU A 722 -27.04 -28.20 -20.03
N ILE A 723 -27.42 -27.26 -20.89
CA ILE A 723 -28.54 -27.43 -21.83
C ILE A 723 -28.30 -28.64 -22.73
N ASP A 724 -27.08 -28.82 -23.22
CA ASP A 724 -26.72 -29.96 -24.07
C ASP A 724 -26.82 -31.29 -23.31
N GLN A 725 -26.35 -31.35 -22.06
CA GLN A 725 -26.44 -32.57 -21.25
C GLN A 725 -27.89 -32.93 -20.90
N PHE A 726 -28.71 -31.92 -20.63
CA PHE A 726 -30.11 -32.10 -20.24
C PHE A 726 -31.09 -32.06 -21.44
N ARG A 727 -30.59 -31.97 -22.68
CA ARG A 727 -31.43 -31.83 -23.88
C ARG A 727 -32.46 -32.95 -24.04
N GLN A 728 -32.08 -34.17 -23.69
CA GLN A 728 -32.94 -35.36 -23.76
C GLN A 728 -33.64 -35.67 -22.42
N SER A 729 -33.46 -34.82 -21.41
CA SER A 729 -34.16 -34.97 -20.14
C SER A 729 -35.55 -34.35 -20.21
N ASP A 730 -36.51 -34.94 -19.51
CA ASP A 730 -37.83 -34.35 -19.29
C ASP A 730 -37.91 -33.62 -17.95
N LEU A 731 -36.82 -32.92 -17.58
CA LEU A 731 -36.70 -32.20 -16.32
C LEU A 731 -37.74 -31.05 -16.28
N PRO A 732 -38.78 -31.12 -15.43
CA PRO A 732 -39.83 -30.11 -15.42
C PRO A 732 -39.43 -28.88 -14.58
N ASP A 733 -38.82 -29.13 -13.42
CA ASP A 733 -38.38 -28.11 -12.47
C ASP A 733 -36.97 -28.46 -11.97
N ALA A 734 -36.03 -27.54 -12.17
CA ALA A 734 -34.64 -27.69 -11.76
C ALA A 734 -34.43 -27.54 -10.24
N GLY A 735 -35.42 -27.02 -9.52
CA GLY A 735 -35.43 -26.88 -8.06
C GLY A 735 -36.07 -28.05 -7.30
N ASN A 736 -36.68 -29.01 -8.00
CA ASN A 736 -37.34 -30.16 -7.36
C ASN A 736 -36.31 -31.23 -6.95
N PRO A 737 -36.20 -31.62 -5.66
CA PRO A 737 -35.32 -32.70 -5.25
C PRO A 737 -35.71 -34.07 -5.85
N ASP A 738 -37.00 -34.27 -6.13
CA ASP A 738 -37.54 -35.48 -6.75
C ASP A 738 -37.67 -35.33 -8.27
N HIS A 739 -36.64 -34.76 -8.91
CA HIS A 739 -36.62 -34.44 -10.35
C HIS A 739 -36.64 -35.66 -11.29
N GLY A 740 -36.54 -36.89 -10.79
CA GLY A 740 -36.62 -38.13 -11.59
C GLY A 740 -35.42 -38.42 -12.51
N ILE A 741 -34.46 -37.50 -12.64
CA ILE A 741 -33.22 -37.69 -13.41
C ILE A 741 -32.19 -38.54 -12.65
N ASP A 742 -31.68 -39.61 -13.28
CA ASP A 742 -30.51 -40.37 -12.82
C ASP A 742 -29.21 -39.60 -13.14
N LEU A 743 -28.79 -38.75 -12.18
CA LEU A 743 -27.59 -37.92 -12.30
C LEU A 743 -26.29 -38.76 -12.45
N PRO A 744 -26.07 -39.84 -11.68
CA PRO A 744 -24.93 -40.74 -11.91
C PRO A 744 -24.86 -41.29 -13.34
N ALA A 745 -25.97 -41.77 -13.91
CA ALA A 745 -25.99 -42.28 -15.28
C ALA A 745 -25.73 -41.17 -16.31
N LEU A 746 -26.30 -39.97 -16.12
CA LEU A 746 -26.04 -38.81 -16.97
C LEU A 746 -24.56 -38.39 -16.94
N ALA A 747 -23.96 -38.34 -15.74
CA ALA A 747 -22.55 -38.05 -15.55
C ALA A 747 -21.66 -39.10 -16.24
N ALA A 748 -21.94 -40.39 -16.06
CA ALA A 748 -21.20 -41.47 -16.70
C ALA A 748 -21.20 -41.39 -18.24
N ARG A 749 -22.36 -41.09 -18.85
CA ARG A 749 -22.47 -40.85 -20.31
C ARG A 749 -21.59 -39.68 -20.74
N THR A 750 -21.72 -38.54 -20.04
CA THR A 750 -20.94 -37.32 -20.32
C THR A 750 -19.44 -37.59 -20.29
N VAL A 751 -18.99 -38.37 -19.29
CA VAL A 751 -17.58 -38.76 -19.13
C VAL A 751 -17.12 -39.69 -20.26
N GLY A 752 -17.96 -40.65 -20.67
CA GLY A 752 -17.67 -41.54 -21.80
C GLY A 752 -17.49 -40.78 -23.12
N ASP A 753 -18.37 -39.82 -23.41
CA ASP A 753 -18.28 -38.97 -24.60
C ASP A 753 -17.01 -38.12 -24.58
N TYR A 754 -16.70 -37.51 -23.43
CA TYR A 754 -15.50 -36.70 -23.27
C TYR A 754 -14.21 -37.53 -23.33
N ALA A 755 -14.19 -38.76 -22.79
CA ALA A 755 -13.06 -39.68 -22.87
C ALA A 755 -12.78 -40.09 -24.32
N THR A 756 -13.82 -40.35 -25.09
CA THR A 756 -13.74 -40.68 -26.52
C THR A 756 -13.16 -39.50 -27.31
N TYR A 757 -13.70 -38.30 -27.10
CA TYR A 757 -13.20 -37.06 -27.69
C TYR A 757 -11.70 -36.82 -27.37
N LYS A 758 -11.33 -36.93 -26.09
CA LYS A 758 -9.97 -36.72 -25.60
C LYS A 758 -8.98 -37.71 -26.22
N SER A 759 -9.38 -38.98 -26.35
CA SER A 759 -8.58 -40.03 -26.96
C SER A 759 -8.40 -39.79 -28.47
N GLY A 760 -9.47 -39.41 -29.18
CA GLY A 760 -9.41 -39.07 -30.60
C GLY A 760 -8.50 -37.87 -30.90
N ARG A 761 -8.56 -36.80 -30.11
CA ARG A 761 -7.67 -35.63 -30.25
C ARG A 761 -6.20 -35.96 -30.00
N LYS A 762 -5.91 -36.78 -28.99
CA LYS A 762 -4.56 -37.28 -28.74
C LYS A 762 -4.03 -38.12 -29.91
N ALA A 763 -4.86 -39.00 -30.47
CA ALA A 763 -4.51 -39.79 -31.65
C ALA A 763 -4.22 -38.91 -32.88
N ALA A 764 -4.89 -37.74 -33.00
CA ALA A 764 -4.66 -36.75 -34.04
C ALA A 764 -3.44 -35.82 -33.78
N GLY A 765 -2.67 -36.03 -32.71
CA GLY A 765 -1.47 -35.24 -32.40
C GLY A 765 -1.74 -33.83 -31.87
N THR A 766 -2.99 -33.45 -31.60
CA THR A 766 -3.33 -32.13 -31.05
C THR A 766 -3.22 -32.15 -29.52
N LEU A 767 -2.36 -31.29 -28.96
CA LEU A 767 -2.26 -31.07 -27.52
C LEU A 767 -3.34 -30.12 -26.97
N ASP A 768 -4.02 -29.39 -27.85
CA ASP A 768 -5.14 -28.50 -27.51
C ASP A 768 -6.45 -29.27 -27.37
N ILE A 769 -6.74 -29.68 -26.13
CA ILE A 769 -7.94 -30.44 -25.75
C ILE A 769 -8.91 -29.49 -25.07
N ARG A 770 -10.07 -29.26 -25.70
CA ARG A 770 -11.19 -28.52 -25.12
C ARG A 770 -11.49 -29.04 -23.72
N LYS A 771 -11.56 -28.13 -22.74
CA LYS A 771 -11.92 -28.44 -21.35
C LYS A 771 -13.43 -28.47 -21.19
N ILE A 772 -13.92 -29.21 -20.20
CA ILE A 772 -15.32 -29.13 -19.79
C ILE A 772 -15.51 -27.78 -19.07
N PRO A 773 -16.46 -26.93 -19.51
CA PRO A 773 -16.74 -25.65 -18.84
C PRO A 773 -17.08 -25.86 -17.37
N GLY A 774 -16.63 -24.95 -16.51
CA GLY A 774 -16.98 -24.99 -15.09
C GLY A 774 -16.25 -26.04 -14.23
N VAL A 775 -15.39 -26.87 -14.84
CA VAL A 775 -14.66 -27.95 -14.15
C VAL A 775 -13.18 -27.63 -13.99
N ASN A 776 -12.67 -27.84 -12.76
CA ASN A 776 -11.30 -27.65 -12.29
C ASN A 776 -10.88 -26.18 -12.02
N HIS A 777 -9.79 -25.98 -11.26
CA HIS A 777 -9.25 -24.66 -10.90
C HIS A 777 -7.70 -24.65 -10.97
N PRO A 778 -7.05 -23.59 -11.48
CA PRO A 778 -5.60 -23.55 -11.69
C PRO A 778 -4.77 -23.70 -10.40
N VAL A 779 -5.30 -23.23 -9.26
CA VAL A 779 -4.60 -23.20 -7.97
C VAL A 779 -4.78 -24.51 -7.19
N PHE A 780 -5.93 -25.16 -7.30
CA PHE A 780 -6.26 -26.35 -6.51
C PHE A 780 -5.91 -27.63 -7.27
N LYS A 781 -4.82 -27.69 -8.03
CA LYS A 781 -4.58 -28.82 -8.97
C LYS A 781 -3.87 -30.04 -8.34
N ASP A 782 -3.20 -29.86 -7.21
CA ASP A 782 -2.21 -30.83 -6.69
C ASP A 782 -2.73 -31.71 -5.53
N LYS A 783 -4.01 -31.63 -5.15
CA LYS A 783 -4.61 -32.51 -4.12
C LYS A 783 -5.37 -33.69 -4.75
N PRO A 784 -5.50 -34.84 -4.06
CA PRO A 784 -6.31 -35.97 -4.54
C PRO A 784 -7.79 -35.59 -4.78
N VAL A 785 -8.33 -34.73 -3.91
CA VAL A 785 -9.67 -34.15 -4.03
C VAL A 785 -9.57 -32.63 -3.93
N ASN A 786 -10.07 -31.94 -4.95
CA ASN A 786 -10.00 -30.49 -5.07
C ASN A 786 -11.36 -29.86 -4.76
N HIS A 787 -11.33 -28.77 -3.99
CA HIS A 787 -12.52 -27.99 -3.66
C HIS A 787 -12.26 -26.51 -3.94
N ASP A 788 -13.22 -25.84 -4.60
CA ASP A 788 -13.28 -24.37 -4.62
C ASP A 788 -14.05 -23.93 -3.37
N PRO A 789 -13.44 -23.15 -2.46
CA PRO A 789 -14.10 -22.71 -1.23
C PRO A 789 -15.41 -21.96 -1.46
N ARG A 790 -15.56 -21.29 -2.60
CA ARG A 790 -16.79 -20.55 -2.95
C ARG A 790 -17.92 -21.51 -3.31
N GLU A 791 -17.62 -22.58 -4.06
CA GLU A 791 -18.61 -23.60 -4.37
C GLU A 791 -19.06 -24.35 -3.12
N VAL A 792 -18.11 -24.70 -2.24
CA VAL A 792 -18.41 -25.35 -0.96
C VAL A 792 -19.33 -24.48 -0.10
N PHE A 793 -19.05 -23.18 -0.03
CA PHE A 793 -19.90 -22.21 0.66
C PHE A 793 -21.32 -22.16 0.06
N VAL A 794 -21.44 -22.05 -1.26
CA VAL A 794 -22.76 -22.01 -1.93
C VAL A 794 -23.54 -23.30 -1.67
N ARG A 795 -22.90 -24.46 -1.81
CA ARG A 795 -23.51 -25.75 -1.50
C ARG A 795 -24.09 -25.77 -0.09
N GLU A 796 -23.27 -25.47 0.91
CA GLU A 796 -23.68 -25.54 2.32
C GLU A 796 -24.74 -24.49 2.66
N LEU A 797 -24.69 -23.32 2.02
CA LEU A 797 -25.67 -22.26 2.20
C LEU A 797 -27.06 -22.67 1.68
N PHE A 798 -27.13 -23.29 0.50
CA PHE A 798 -28.38 -23.72 -0.12
C PHE A 798 -28.93 -25.01 0.53
N GLU A 799 -28.07 -25.94 0.94
CA GLU A 799 -28.44 -27.13 1.73
C GLU A 799 -29.12 -26.73 3.04
N ARG A 800 -28.58 -25.74 3.78
CA ARG A 800 -29.20 -25.22 5.02
C ARG A 800 -30.57 -24.58 4.80
N ARG A 801 -30.87 -24.14 3.58
CA ARG A 801 -32.14 -23.52 3.20
C ARG A 801 -33.12 -24.50 2.57
N ALA A 802 -32.74 -25.77 2.44
CA ALA A 802 -33.49 -26.79 1.70
C ALA A 802 -33.80 -26.36 0.26
N GLU A 803 -32.89 -25.60 -0.37
CA GLU A 803 -33.01 -25.17 -1.76
C GLU A 803 -32.14 -26.06 -2.66
N HIS A 804 -32.77 -26.76 -3.60
CA HIS A 804 -32.08 -27.69 -4.49
C HIS A 804 -31.79 -27.09 -5.87
N ASN A 805 -30.76 -27.60 -6.55
CA ASN A 805 -30.43 -27.24 -7.92
C ASN A 805 -29.81 -28.45 -8.64
N VAL A 806 -30.60 -29.11 -9.47
CA VAL A 806 -30.20 -30.32 -10.20
C VAL A 806 -28.96 -30.12 -11.09
N PHE A 807 -28.73 -28.92 -11.61
CA PHE A 807 -27.56 -28.63 -12.45
C PHE A 807 -26.28 -28.55 -11.61
N HIS A 808 -26.37 -28.01 -10.40
CA HIS A 808 -25.23 -27.99 -9.47
C HIS A 808 -24.92 -29.41 -8.98
N ASP A 809 -25.94 -30.20 -8.68
CA ASP A 809 -25.78 -31.61 -8.31
C ASP A 809 -25.18 -32.45 -9.44
N PHE A 810 -25.57 -32.17 -10.69
CA PHE A 810 -24.95 -32.79 -11.86
C PHE A 810 -23.44 -32.51 -11.96
N TYR A 811 -23.01 -31.26 -11.80
CA TYR A 811 -21.57 -30.92 -11.81
C TYR A 811 -20.79 -31.68 -10.73
N ARG A 812 -21.38 -31.86 -9.54
CA ARG A 812 -20.78 -32.63 -8.44
C ARG A 812 -20.67 -34.12 -8.76
N ALA A 813 -21.68 -34.70 -9.40
CA ALA A 813 -21.64 -36.08 -9.89
C ALA A 813 -20.60 -36.23 -11.02
N LEU A 814 -20.53 -35.26 -11.93
CA LEU A 814 -19.62 -35.25 -13.07
C LEU A 814 -18.15 -35.31 -12.65
N VAL A 815 -17.72 -34.45 -11.72
CA VAL A 815 -16.30 -34.43 -11.29
C VAL A 815 -15.86 -35.72 -10.59
N ARG A 816 -16.79 -36.43 -9.92
CA ARG A 816 -16.54 -37.75 -9.34
C ARG A 816 -16.43 -38.82 -10.42
N ALA A 817 -17.40 -38.87 -11.34
CA ALA A 817 -17.41 -39.81 -12.45
C ALA A 817 -16.16 -39.67 -13.34
N MET A 818 -15.65 -38.46 -13.55
CA MET A 818 -14.40 -38.22 -14.30
C MET A 818 -13.18 -38.88 -13.67
N TYR A 819 -13.11 -38.88 -12.34
CA TYR A 819 -12.02 -39.50 -11.59
C TYR A 819 -12.16 -41.04 -11.59
N GLU A 820 -13.37 -41.55 -11.33
CA GLU A 820 -13.66 -42.98 -11.31
C GLU A 820 -13.39 -43.64 -12.68
N ALA A 821 -13.68 -42.93 -13.78
CA ALA A 821 -13.39 -43.40 -15.14
C ALA A 821 -11.92 -43.19 -15.58
N GLY A 822 -11.04 -42.64 -14.72
CA GLY A 822 -9.63 -42.40 -15.04
C GLY A 822 -9.37 -41.29 -16.06
N VAL A 823 -10.37 -40.46 -16.37
CA VAL A 823 -10.26 -39.35 -17.33
C VAL A 823 -9.46 -38.19 -16.75
N SER A 824 -9.56 -37.97 -15.44
CA SER A 824 -8.72 -37.08 -14.63
C SER A 824 -7.88 -37.87 -13.61
N ARG A 825 -6.72 -37.31 -13.21
CA ARG A 825 -5.85 -37.93 -12.20
C ARG A 825 -6.33 -37.72 -10.76
N ASN A 826 -7.03 -36.61 -10.52
CA ASN A 826 -7.57 -36.19 -9.23
C ASN A 826 -9.07 -35.90 -9.42
N VAL A 827 -9.83 -35.86 -8.32
CA VAL A 827 -11.20 -35.31 -8.36
C VAL A 827 -11.10 -33.81 -8.54
N TYR A 828 -11.52 -33.32 -9.71
CA TYR A 828 -11.54 -31.88 -10.01
C TYR A 828 -12.59 -31.15 -9.16
N CYS A 829 -12.35 -29.87 -8.88
CA CYS A 829 -13.35 -29.05 -8.22
C CYS A 829 -14.39 -28.54 -9.23
N VAL A 830 -15.60 -28.28 -8.74
CA VAL A 830 -16.58 -27.43 -9.43
C VAL A 830 -16.18 -25.98 -9.15
N ASN A 831 -15.98 -25.18 -10.19
CA ASN A 831 -15.51 -23.80 -10.01
C ASN A 831 -16.69 -22.80 -9.92
N ILE A 832 -16.38 -21.53 -9.67
CA ILE A 832 -17.39 -20.49 -9.57
C ILE A 832 -18.21 -20.29 -10.87
N ASP A 833 -17.62 -20.49 -12.05
CA ASP A 833 -18.34 -20.35 -13.33
C ASP A 833 -19.43 -21.41 -13.49
N ALA A 834 -19.20 -22.64 -13.03
CA ALA A 834 -20.23 -23.69 -12.96
C ALA A 834 -21.37 -23.30 -12.01
N VAL A 835 -21.05 -22.70 -10.87
CA VAL A 835 -22.04 -22.23 -9.90
C VAL A 835 -22.92 -21.12 -10.50
N ILE A 836 -22.31 -20.16 -11.20
CA ILE A 836 -23.04 -19.11 -11.94
C ILE A 836 -23.99 -19.75 -12.96
N ALA A 837 -23.47 -20.65 -13.79
CA ALA A 837 -24.26 -21.32 -14.82
C ALA A 837 -25.44 -22.11 -14.23
N ALA A 838 -25.20 -22.89 -13.18
CA ALA A 838 -26.23 -23.70 -12.53
C ALA A 838 -27.32 -22.84 -11.90
N LEU A 839 -26.95 -21.79 -11.15
CA LEU A 839 -27.91 -20.91 -10.47
C LEU A 839 -28.76 -20.11 -11.47
N LEU A 840 -28.14 -19.53 -12.51
CA LEU A 840 -28.89 -18.83 -13.56
C LEU A 840 -29.79 -19.76 -14.36
N LEU A 841 -29.29 -20.94 -14.74
CA LEU A 841 -30.08 -21.88 -15.52
C LEU A 841 -31.27 -22.39 -14.73
N LYS A 842 -31.16 -22.61 -13.41
CA LYS A 842 -32.31 -22.94 -12.56
C LYS A 842 -33.43 -21.89 -12.70
N ILE A 843 -33.09 -20.60 -12.62
CA ILE A 843 -34.05 -19.49 -12.71
C ILE A 843 -34.68 -19.39 -14.12
N LEU A 844 -33.87 -19.63 -15.16
CA LEU A 844 -34.29 -19.46 -16.55
C LEU A 844 -34.75 -20.76 -17.24
N TRP A 845 -34.72 -21.91 -16.55
CA TRP A 845 -35.00 -23.22 -17.13
C TRP A 845 -36.42 -23.30 -17.69
N LEU A 846 -37.41 -22.92 -16.89
CA LEU A 846 -38.81 -22.97 -17.29
C LEU A 846 -39.15 -21.95 -18.40
N PRO A 847 -38.70 -20.68 -18.32
CA PRO A 847 -38.80 -19.75 -19.45
C PRO A 847 -38.14 -20.27 -20.73
N TYR A 848 -36.97 -20.89 -20.64
CA TYR A 848 -36.28 -21.47 -21.79
C TYR A 848 -37.05 -22.64 -22.39
N ARG A 849 -37.52 -23.58 -21.56
CA ARG A 849 -38.30 -24.76 -21.98
C ARG A 849 -39.65 -24.40 -22.59
N SER A 850 -40.30 -23.35 -22.09
CA SER A 850 -41.59 -22.87 -22.61
C SER A 850 -41.44 -22.03 -23.88
N GLY A 851 -40.22 -21.68 -24.28
CA GLY A 851 -39.94 -20.86 -25.46
C GLY A 851 -40.12 -19.36 -25.25
N THR A 852 -40.42 -18.91 -24.03
CA THR A 852 -40.52 -17.47 -23.70
C THR A 852 -39.15 -16.81 -23.57
N CYS A 853 -38.09 -17.59 -23.34
CA CYS A 853 -36.71 -17.12 -23.26
C CYS A 853 -35.86 -17.80 -24.36
N PRO A 854 -35.37 -17.06 -25.38
CA PRO A 854 -34.49 -17.63 -26.40
C PRO A 854 -33.08 -17.91 -25.86
N SER A 855 -32.31 -18.80 -26.50
CA SER A 855 -30.92 -19.10 -26.10
C SER A 855 -30.01 -17.87 -26.04
N SER A 856 -30.24 -16.87 -26.90
CA SER A 856 -29.50 -15.60 -26.87
C SER A 856 -29.76 -14.78 -25.60
N ALA A 857 -30.95 -14.88 -25.01
CA ALA A 857 -31.26 -14.21 -23.75
C ALA A 857 -30.52 -14.86 -22.56
N LEU A 858 -30.28 -16.18 -22.61
CA LEU A 858 -29.45 -16.87 -21.62
C LEU A 858 -27.98 -16.40 -21.67
N GLU A 859 -27.44 -16.19 -22.87
CA GLU A 859 -26.10 -15.63 -23.08
C GLU A 859 -25.99 -14.22 -22.50
N VAL A 860 -26.94 -13.36 -22.84
CA VAL A 860 -27.00 -11.98 -22.35
C VAL A 860 -27.13 -11.96 -20.82
N ALA A 861 -27.97 -12.81 -20.23
CA ALA A 861 -28.14 -12.90 -18.78
C ALA A 861 -26.86 -13.36 -18.07
N ALA A 862 -26.21 -14.41 -18.60
CA ALA A 862 -24.96 -14.95 -18.03
C ALA A 862 -23.82 -13.94 -18.04
N PHE A 863 -23.71 -13.15 -19.12
CA PHE A 863 -22.68 -12.13 -19.18
C PHE A 863 -23.07 -10.91 -18.32
N THR A 864 -24.32 -10.46 -18.36
CA THR A 864 -24.76 -9.27 -17.63
C THR A 864 -24.73 -9.46 -16.10
N VAL A 865 -25.03 -10.68 -15.59
CA VAL A 865 -24.90 -10.97 -14.15
C VAL A 865 -23.47 -10.82 -13.64
N PHE A 866 -22.47 -11.02 -14.50
CA PHE A 866 -21.08 -10.80 -14.14
C PHE A 866 -20.76 -9.30 -14.09
N LEU A 867 -21.33 -8.51 -15.01
CA LEU A 867 -21.03 -7.08 -15.13
C LEU A 867 -21.53 -6.26 -13.93
N TYR A 868 -22.74 -6.54 -13.42
CA TYR A 868 -23.34 -5.79 -12.30
C TYR A 868 -22.50 -5.77 -11.01
N PRO A 869 -22.10 -6.92 -10.44
CA PRO A 869 -21.25 -6.91 -9.25
C PRO A 869 -19.83 -6.48 -9.57
N ARG A 870 -19.30 -6.84 -10.76
CA ARG A 870 -17.93 -6.49 -11.13
C ARG A 870 -17.75 -4.99 -11.35
N MET A 871 -18.76 -4.26 -11.81
CA MET A 871 -18.69 -2.80 -11.88
C MET A 871 -18.54 -2.16 -10.49
N LEU A 872 -19.18 -2.72 -9.45
CA LEU A 872 -19.04 -2.24 -8.07
C LEU A 872 -17.62 -2.47 -7.56
N GLY A 873 -17.08 -3.68 -7.73
CA GLY A 873 -15.70 -3.98 -7.35
C GLY A 873 -14.69 -3.14 -8.13
N CYS A 874 -14.90 -2.91 -9.43
CA CYS A 874 -14.03 -2.04 -10.21
C CYS A 874 -14.16 -0.57 -9.80
N ALA A 875 -15.34 -0.09 -9.37
CA ALA A 875 -15.49 1.25 -8.82
C ALA A 875 -14.64 1.43 -7.54
N ALA A 876 -14.57 0.40 -6.69
CA ALA A 876 -13.68 0.40 -5.53
C ALA A 876 -12.19 0.47 -5.93
N GLU A 877 -11.79 -0.29 -6.95
CA GLU A 877 -10.42 -0.25 -7.50
C GLU A 877 -10.08 1.11 -8.15
N ILE A 878 -11.06 1.75 -8.78
CA ILE A 878 -10.92 3.08 -9.39
C ILE A 878 -10.74 4.13 -8.29
N ASP A 879 -11.60 4.12 -7.27
CA ASP A 879 -11.51 5.05 -6.13
C ASP A 879 -10.19 4.89 -5.38
N ASP A 880 -9.78 3.66 -5.11
CA ASP A 880 -8.52 3.36 -4.45
C ASP A 880 -7.31 3.83 -5.28
N HIS A 881 -7.34 3.66 -6.61
CA HIS A 881 -6.28 4.17 -7.49
C HIS A 881 -6.30 5.70 -7.62
N MET A 882 -7.45 6.36 -7.59
CA MET A 882 -7.49 7.83 -7.54
C MET A 882 -6.85 8.37 -6.27
N ASN A 883 -7.09 7.72 -5.13
CA ASN A 883 -6.58 8.14 -3.83
C ASN A 883 -5.12 7.74 -3.57
N ARG A 884 -4.72 6.53 -3.98
CA ARG A 884 -3.42 5.92 -3.66
C ARG A 884 -2.53 5.71 -4.87
N GLY A 885 -3.02 5.94 -6.07
CA GLY A 885 -2.30 5.64 -7.29
C GLY A 885 -1.17 6.59 -7.63
N ARG A 886 -0.19 6.04 -8.33
CA ARG A 886 0.69 6.74 -9.27
C ARG A 886 0.46 6.17 -10.65
N ASN A 887 0.88 6.87 -11.69
CA ASN A 887 0.85 6.34 -13.06
C ASN A 887 1.42 4.91 -13.11
N MET A 888 0.59 3.96 -13.56
CA MET A 888 1.00 2.56 -13.67
C MET A 888 1.95 2.35 -14.84
N ASP A 889 3.07 1.68 -14.59
CA ASP A 889 3.92 1.17 -15.66
C ASP A 889 3.36 -0.17 -16.19
N THR A 890 2.58 -0.07 -17.27
CA THR A 890 1.97 -1.22 -17.93
C THR A 890 2.91 -1.92 -18.92
N ARG A 891 4.15 -1.44 -19.11
CA ARG A 891 5.11 -2.09 -20.00
C ARG A 891 5.47 -3.47 -19.47
N THR A 892 5.55 -4.44 -20.37
CA THR A 892 6.14 -5.76 -20.09
C THR A 892 7.66 -5.58 -20.07
N PRO A 893 8.38 -6.04 -19.03
CA PRO A 893 9.84 -5.99 -19.03
C PRO A 893 10.39 -6.68 -20.28
N ALA A 894 11.40 -6.08 -20.92
CA ALA A 894 12.01 -6.67 -22.12
C ALA A 894 12.48 -8.12 -21.91
N SER A 895 12.89 -8.46 -20.67
CA SER A 895 13.26 -9.83 -20.28
C SER A 895 12.12 -10.85 -20.30
N GLN A 896 10.86 -10.39 -20.35
CA GLN A 896 9.66 -11.24 -20.47
C GLN A 896 9.09 -11.24 -21.89
N CYS A 897 9.68 -10.47 -22.81
CA CYS A 897 9.30 -10.46 -24.22
C CYS A 897 10.20 -11.42 -25.00
N LEU A 898 9.61 -12.29 -25.81
CA LEU A 898 10.37 -13.08 -26.79
C LEU A 898 10.18 -12.44 -28.17
N PHE A 899 11.28 -12.04 -28.81
CA PHE A 899 11.24 -11.67 -30.22
C PHE A 899 11.16 -12.96 -31.05
N VAL A 900 10.01 -13.20 -31.68
CA VAL A 900 9.85 -14.28 -32.66
C VAL A 900 10.20 -13.69 -34.01
N ALA A 901 11.40 -14.03 -34.49
CA ALA A 901 11.93 -13.59 -35.79
C ALA A 901 11.25 -14.32 -36.95
#